data_AF-A0A7S0IJJ3-F1
#
_entry.id   AF-A0A7S0IJJ3-F1
#
_cell.length_a   1.000
_cell.length_b   1.000
_cell.length_c   1.000
_cell.angle_alpha   90.00
_cell.angle_beta   90.00
_cell.angle_gamma   90.00
#
_symmetry.space_group_name_H-M   'P 1'
#
loop_
_entity.id
_entity.type
_entity.pdbx_description
1 polymer ?
#
loop_
_entity_poly.entity_id
_entity_poly.type
_entity_poly.pdbx_seq_one_letter_code
_entity_poly.pdbx_strand_id
1 'polypeptide(L)'
;MEHLTANGVMLGILPKKGEDVDLVGPIRSYLEDTFSPEEATSSEEDLTRLGLLRSETVANQQTHEQRRETLLAYYRALCVVESRFPISKQSGHIDVSFSWADAFKTHKRVSIANVHFEKAAVIFNLGASWSQLGLTADRTTLEGIKTAAHAFQQAAGAFAMLREDVLGKIGGVGGGDATADLSEECAGMLVSLHLAQAQECFYDKAATDGKSTAVCVKLAQQTHLFYEEVKTALASPPLSEHLEKSWLAHVAAKSTMFHAEALSRAAKMAEDDDEDIGSAITRLLVASTELHAAHRMTKNTGGISVHCVGAVATLRDAVDEQLRRAQRDNECVYMVRVPAYEDVAPLGAAAVVKAVRPPAEAVDAATEDMFAAIVPESGFKALSRYTEKVDALIREENDVLALASDEARVALREMELPELLIAAEAGAQPESPPGCGQDSAAGSGGGLPSPLDEEVAAIQGAGGLAALRGAPPRLAEMNESCAQQIGAAQSALDVEATEDEACRGTYGPGAWTRPPSAGLTVNLREKLASFRNNLAQAARSDDSLRRRIEDGVDGVLGVLDPVNLAAAAPKLRAPMLSTLDDSGALPSLRAALEDLEAVGSERAGIEEMMRRIKEDDNIMGKVMAKTDNYDGLFKTELAKYDKAREAIATNVSSQADILSRLRATHARFTQMYDVDAWRAATDAHASSVRAAVAHYRELSSGLEQGLTFYSGFAEAVNRLAGECEGFVENRRREKAQLEGVVARRAEQAAAVAHHQAAATAAQQNAAADQAAAQRAMAEAQASAAAAQIRNMSMSAPPPGPAPPPGIAVGAPPSPHGYYSQPQPPAYGYPPAPQGYPSAPQGYPPAPQGFPPPPPPPANYPQPPPGVGPQYGGYR
;
A
#
# COMPACT_ATOMS: atom_id res chain seq x y z
N MET A 1 -72.53 -47.75 -1.70
CA MET A 1 -72.38 -46.32 -1.34
C MET A 1 -71.54 -45.65 -2.43
N GLU A 2 -72.13 -45.38 -3.60
CA GLU A 2 -71.36 -44.91 -4.79
C GLU A 2 -71.84 -43.56 -5.33
N HIS A 3 -72.76 -42.89 -4.62
CA HIS A 3 -73.43 -41.64 -5.07
C HIS A 3 -73.48 -40.55 -3.97
N LEU A 4 -72.42 -40.42 -3.17
CA LEU A 4 -72.17 -39.22 -2.35
C LEU A 4 -71.27 -38.19 -3.06
N THR A 5 -70.70 -38.56 -4.20
CA THR A 5 -69.88 -37.71 -5.09
C THR A 5 -70.75 -36.80 -5.96
N ALA A 6 -71.35 -35.79 -5.34
CA ALA A 6 -72.12 -34.73 -6.03
C ALA A 6 -71.96 -33.36 -5.34
N ASN A 7 -70.71 -32.88 -5.25
CA ASN A 7 -70.32 -31.52 -4.85
C ASN A 7 -70.97 -30.98 -3.55
N GLY A 8 -70.55 -31.51 -2.41
CA GLY A 8 -70.90 -30.94 -1.10
C GLY A 8 -70.36 -29.52 -0.96
N VAL A 9 -71.25 -28.52 -0.86
CA VAL A 9 -70.95 -27.07 -0.80
C VAL A 9 -69.76 -26.75 0.11
N MET A 10 -68.90 -25.83 -0.32
CA MET A 10 -67.74 -25.32 0.43
C MET A 10 -67.87 -23.82 0.68
N LEU A 11 -67.04 -23.29 1.58
CA LEU A 11 -66.91 -21.86 1.83
C LEU A 11 -65.80 -21.28 0.94
N GLY A 12 -65.93 -20.02 0.55
CA GLY A 12 -64.92 -19.28 -0.19
C GLY A 12 -64.86 -17.83 0.25
N ILE A 13 -63.67 -17.27 0.35
CA ILE A 13 -63.43 -15.92 0.89
C ILE A 13 -63.59 -14.89 -0.22
N LEU A 14 -64.41 -13.87 0.01
CA LEU A 14 -64.50 -12.73 -0.90
C LEU A 14 -63.34 -11.75 -0.63
N PRO A 15 -62.76 -11.11 -1.66
CA PRO A 15 -61.72 -10.12 -1.45
C PRO A 15 -62.25 -8.89 -0.70
N LYS A 16 -61.41 -8.33 0.19
CA LYS A 16 -61.61 -7.03 0.83
C LYS A 16 -61.70 -5.94 -0.24
N LYS A 17 -62.51 -4.91 0.03
CA LYS A 17 -62.74 -3.79 -0.89
C LYS A 17 -61.98 -2.55 -0.45
N GLY A 18 -60.89 -2.26 -1.16
CA GLY A 18 -60.14 -1.01 -1.02
C GLY A 18 -60.89 0.18 -1.62
N GLU A 19 -60.51 1.38 -1.22
CA GLU A 19 -60.70 2.60 -2.02
C GLU A 19 -59.38 2.96 -2.69
N ASP A 20 -59.45 3.67 -3.83
CA ASP A 20 -58.24 4.14 -4.51
C ASP A 20 -57.57 5.29 -3.73
N VAL A 21 -56.24 5.40 -3.82
CA VAL A 21 -55.45 6.32 -2.99
C VAL A 21 -54.24 6.86 -3.75
N ASP A 22 -53.98 8.16 -3.61
CA ASP A 22 -52.78 8.79 -4.17
C ASP A 22 -51.55 8.40 -3.34
N LEU A 23 -50.74 7.51 -3.91
CA LEU A 23 -49.39 7.19 -3.43
C LEU A 23 -48.31 8.08 -4.07
N VAL A 24 -48.60 8.69 -5.23
CA VAL A 24 -47.63 9.39 -6.06
C VAL A 24 -47.29 10.75 -5.45
N GLY A 25 -48.30 11.59 -5.22
CA GLY A 25 -48.10 12.94 -4.68
C GLY A 25 -47.34 12.95 -3.36
N PRO A 26 -47.81 12.22 -2.31
CA PRO A 26 -47.15 12.23 -1.01
C PRO A 26 -45.74 11.64 -1.00
N ILE A 27 -45.46 10.59 -1.78
CA ILE A 27 -44.11 10.02 -1.87
C ILE A 27 -43.18 10.95 -2.68
N ARG A 28 -43.68 11.58 -3.75
CA ARG A 28 -42.92 12.58 -4.51
C ARG A 28 -42.52 13.78 -3.63
N SER A 29 -43.45 14.36 -2.88
CA SER A 29 -43.12 15.47 -1.97
C SER A 29 -42.12 15.06 -0.88
N TYR A 30 -42.23 13.86 -0.33
CA TYR A 30 -41.24 13.35 0.62
C TYR A 30 -39.84 13.19 -0.02
N LEU A 31 -39.75 12.79 -1.29
CA LEU A 31 -38.48 12.76 -2.03
C LEU A 31 -37.91 14.17 -2.26
N GLU A 32 -38.75 15.14 -2.63
CA GLU A 32 -38.34 16.54 -2.83
C GLU A 32 -37.86 17.21 -1.52
N ASP A 33 -38.52 16.92 -0.39
CA ASP A 33 -38.22 17.50 0.93
C ASP A 33 -37.05 16.80 1.66
N THR A 34 -36.87 15.48 1.47
CA THR A 34 -35.93 14.66 2.27
C THR A 34 -34.63 14.31 1.53
N PHE A 35 -34.67 14.23 0.20
CA PHE A 35 -33.54 13.85 -0.65
C PHE A 35 -33.17 15.02 -1.57
N SER A 36 -33.74 15.07 -2.78
CA SER A 36 -33.60 16.20 -3.70
C SER A 36 -34.69 16.21 -4.77
N PRO A 37 -34.94 17.37 -5.42
CA PRO A 37 -35.81 17.46 -6.59
C PRO A 37 -35.31 16.63 -7.80
N GLU A 38 -34.01 16.35 -7.88
CA GLU A 38 -33.43 15.51 -8.94
C GLU A 38 -33.75 14.03 -8.71
N GLU A 39 -33.62 13.54 -7.48
CA GLU A 39 -33.99 12.17 -7.07
C GLU A 39 -35.51 11.93 -7.11
N ALA A 40 -36.32 12.94 -6.78
CA ALA A 40 -37.76 12.90 -6.99
C ALA A 40 -38.12 12.78 -8.48
N THR A 41 -37.40 13.50 -9.35
CA THR A 41 -37.64 13.48 -10.80
C THR A 41 -37.15 12.19 -11.46
N SER A 42 -36.05 11.59 -11.02
CA SER A 42 -35.59 10.28 -11.51
C SER A 42 -36.47 9.11 -11.06
N SER A 43 -37.26 9.30 -9.98
CA SER A 43 -38.20 8.29 -9.46
C SER A 43 -39.59 8.31 -10.12
N GLU A 44 -39.86 9.19 -11.10
CA GLU A 44 -41.21 9.36 -11.69
C GLU A 44 -41.78 8.10 -12.36
N GLU A 45 -40.94 7.29 -13.02
CA GLU A 45 -41.39 6.03 -13.64
C GLU A 45 -41.81 5.00 -12.57
N ASP A 46 -41.08 4.95 -11.45
CA ASP A 46 -41.39 4.08 -10.31
C ASP A 46 -42.62 4.54 -9.52
N LEU A 47 -42.78 5.85 -9.31
CA LEU A 47 -43.99 6.44 -8.75
C LEU A 47 -45.20 6.09 -9.62
N THR A 48 -45.09 6.27 -10.94
CA THR A 48 -46.15 5.93 -11.91
C THR A 48 -46.48 4.43 -11.86
N ARG A 49 -45.47 3.54 -11.85
CA ARG A 49 -45.61 2.09 -11.72
C ARG A 49 -46.29 1.69 -10.41
N LEU A 50 -45.92 2.30 -9.29
CA LEU A 50 -46.53 2.08 -7.97
C LEU A 50 -48.00 2.48 -7.94
N GLY A 51 -48.34 3.64 -8.51
CA GLY A 51 -49.72 4.12 -8.64
C GLY A 51 -50.58 3.17 -9.49
N LEU A 52 -50.08 2.75 -10.66
CA LEU A 52 -50.77 1.81 -11.54
C LEU A 52 -51.02 0.45 -10.86
N LEU A 53 -50.00 -0.15 -10.24
CA LEU A 53 -50.13 -1.40 -9.48
C LEU A 53 -51.19 -1.30 -8.36
N ARG A 54 -51.34 -0.13 -7.75
CA ARG A 54 -52.38 0.12 -6.74
C ARG A 54 -53.77 0.24 -7.37
N SER A 55 -53.97 1.08 -8.38
CA SER A 55 -55.28 1.22 -9.02
C SER A 55 -55.75 -0.11 -9.67
N GLU A 56 -54.84 -0.93 -10.19
CA GLU A 56 -55.16 -2.30 -10.62
C GLU A 56 -55.56 -3.22 -9.46
N THR A 57 -54.87 -3.14 -8.31
CA THR A 57 -55.17 -3.96 -7.12
C THR A 57 -56.60 -3.75 -6.59
N VAL A 58 -57.18 -2.56 -6.74
CA VAL A 58 -58.59 -2.28 -6.42
C VAL A 58 -59.55 -2.49 -7.59
N ALA A 59 -59.06 -2.84 -8.79
CA ALA A 59 -59.90 -3.04 -9.97
C ALA A 59 -60.64 -4.40 -9.94
N ASN A 60 -61.94 -4.36 -10.23
CA ASN A 60 -62.81 -5.54 -10.15
C ASN A 60 -62.83 -6.40 -11.42
N GLN A 61 -62.15 -6.00 -12.51
CA GLN A 61 -62.31 -6.59 -13.86
C GLN A 61 -61.29 -7.70 -14.24
N GLN A 62 -60.37 -8.05 -13.35
CA GLN A 62 -59.34 -9.07 -13.57
C GLN A 62 -59.87 -10.50 -13.43
N THR A 63 -59.26 -11.47 -14.13
CA THR A 63 -59.40 -12.90 -13.81
C THR A 63 -58.76 -13.22 -12.45
N HIS A 64 -59.04 -14.42 -11.90
CA HIS A 64 -58.37 -14.87 -10.68
C HIS A 64 -56.85 -14.98 -10.87
N GLU A 65 -56.39 -15.30 -12.07
CA GLU A 65 -54.98 -15.47 -12.44
C GLU A 65 -54.27 -14.13 -12.45
N GLN A 66 -54.77 -13.19 -13.25
CA GLN A 66 -54.26 -11.81 -13.36
C GLN A 66 -54.22 -11.12 -11.99
N ARG A 67 -55.29 -11.27 -11.19
CA ARG A 67 -55.34 -10.68 -9.85
C ARG A 67 -54.22 -11.21 -8.93
N ARG A 68 -53.88 -12.49 -9.01
CA ARG A 68 -52.77 -13.04 -8.19
C ARG A 68 -51.42 -12.47 -8.62
N GLU A 69 -51.21 -12.26 -9.92
CA GLU A 69 -50.00 -11.65 -10.48
C GLU A 69 -49.86 -10.16 -10.07
N THR A 70 -50.91 -9.35 -10.26
CA THR A 70 -50.95 -7.95 -9.78
C THR A 70 -50.73 -7.86 -8.27
N LEU A 71 -51.40 -8.69 -7.46
CA LEU A 71 -51.25 -8.68 -5.99
C LEU A 71 -49.82 -9.03 -5.55
N LEU A 72 -49.15 -9.99 -6.21
CA LEU A 72 -47.76 -10.34 -5.91
C LEU A 72 -46.79 -9.23 -6.33
N ALA A 73 -46.98 -8.63 -7.51
CA ALA A 73 -46.16 -7.51 -7.98
C ALA A 73 -46.32 -6.27 -7.06
N TYR A 74 -47.56 -5.93 -6.70
CA TYR A 74 -47.82 -4.83 -5.78
C TYR A 74 -47.35 -5.14 -4.35
N TYR A 75 -47.40 -6.39 -3.88
CA TYR A 75 -46.80 -6.76 -2.60
C TYR A 75 -45.27 -6.55 -2.58
N ARG A 76 -44.55 -6.94 -3.64
CA ARG A 76 -43.11 -6.68 -3.75
C ARG A 76 -42.81 -5.18 -3.82
N ALA A 77 -43.59 -4.41 -4.59
CA ALA A 77 -43.49 -2.95 -4.60
C ALA A 77 -43.73 -2.34 -3.19
N LEU A 78 -44.71 -2.84 -2.43
CA LEU A 78 -44.92 -2.43 -1.03
C LEU A 78 -43.78 -2.85 -0.09
N CYS A 79 -43.01 -3.90 -0.41
CA CYS A 79 -41.80 -4.25 0.31
C CYS A 79 -40.64 -3.29 0.03
N VAL A 80 -40.50 -2.83 -1.21
CA VAL A 80 -39.60 -1.72 -1.57
C VAL A 80 -40.03 -0.41 -0.88
N VAL A 81 -41.34 -0.13 -0.82
CA VAL A 81 -41.88 1.06 -0.14
C VAL A 81 -41.66 0.99 1.37
N GLU A 82 -41.88 -0.15 2.04
CA GLU A 82 -41.65 -0.30 3.48
C GLU A 82 -40.23 0.07 3.91
N SER A 83 -39.22 -0.34 3.12
CA SER A 83 -37.82 -0.10 3.48
C SER A 83 -37.29 1.28 3.08
N ARG A 84 -38.01 2.02 2.23
CA ARG A 84 -37.59 3.34 1.70
C ARG A 84 -38.40 4.52 2.23
N PHE A 85 -39.68 4.30 2.51
CA PHE A 85 -40.66 5.37 2.71
C PHE A 85 -41.42 5.20 4.04
N PRO A 86 -41.12 6.02 5.06
CA PRO A 86 -41.69 5.89 6.39
C PRO A 86 -43.14 6.40 6.41
N ILE A 87 -44.11 5.54 6.10
CA ILE A 87 -45.55 5.87 6.09
C ILE A 87 -46.14 5.76 7.51
N SER A 88 -46.51 6.89 8.12
CA SER A 88 -47.29 6.93 9.38
C SER A 88 -47.87 8.33 9.66
N LYS A 89 -48.66 8.47 10.74
CA LYS A 89 -49.14 9.77 11.27
C LYS A 89 -48.10 10.58 12.07
N GLN A 90 -46.83 10.13 12.13
CA GLN A 90 -45.77 10.87 12.86
C GLN A 90 -45.28 12.09 12.07
N SER A 91 -44.72 13.08 12.75
CA SER A 91 -44.12 14.25 12.09
C SER A 91 -42.90 13.83 11.27
N GLY A 92 -42.81 14.26 10.01
CA GLY A 92 -41.75 13.87 9.08
C GLY A 92 -41.94 12.49 8.43
N HIS A 93 -43.04 11.79 8.73
CA HIS A 93 -43.46 10.60 7.99
C HIS A 93 -44.43 10.99 6.86
N ILE A 94 -44.59 10.08 5.89
CA ILE A 94 -45.53 10.25 4.79
C ILE A 94 -46.95 9.91 5.27
N ASP A 95 -47.85 10.88 5.30
CA ASP A 95 -49.25 10.66 5.66
C ASP A 95 -50.09 10.18 4.46
N VAL A 96 -49.92 8.91 4.09
CA VAL A 96 -50.86 8.18 3.24
C VAL A 96 -51.71 7.26 4.13
N SER A 97 -53.03 7.39 4.07
CA SER A 97 -53.97 6.56 4.84
C SER A 97 -54.70 5.58 3.93
N PHE A 98 -54.50 4.28 4.14
CA PHE A 98 -55.08 3.21 3.32
C PHE A 98 -56.46 2.80 3.85
N SER A 99 -57.48 2.78 2.97
CA SER A 99 -58.89 2.54 3.32
C SER A 99 -59.39 1.17 2.85
N TRP A 100 -59.71 0.26 3.77
CA TRP A 100 -60.20 -1.10 3.45
C TRP A 100 -61.47 -1.47 4.21
N ALA A 101 -62.39 -2.13 3.51
CA ALA A 101 -63.57 -2.75 4.12
C ALA A 101 -63.26 -4.13 4.69
N ASP A 102 -63.98 -4.52 5.73
CA ASP A 102 -63.99 -5.87 6.28
C ASP A 102 -64.61 -6.87 5.27
N ALA A 103 -63.96 -8.02 5.04
CA ALA A 103 -64.38 -9.02 4.07
C ALA A 103 -65.73 -9.66 4.39
N PHE A 104 -66.07 -9.81 5.67
CA PHE A 104 -67.30 -10.47 6.14
C PHE A 104 -68.39 -9.44 6.46
N LYS A 105 -68.00 -8.29 7.01
CA LYS A 105 -68.90 -7.17 7.34
C LYS A 105 -68.56 -5.94 6.50
N THR A 106 -68.76 -6.03 5.18
CA THR A 106 -68.41 -5.02 4.15
C THR A 106 -68.94 -3.59 4.36
N HIS A 107 -69.84 -3.35 5.32
CA HIS A 107 -70.26 -2.02 5.76
C HIS A 107 -69.31 -1.38 6.80
N LYS A 108 -68.44 -2.17 7.44
CA LYS A 108 -67.34 -1.70 8.27
C LYS A 108 -66.13 -1.41 7.39
N ARG A 109 -65.65 -0.17 7.43
CA ARG A 109 -64.39 0.28 6.81
C ARG A 109 -63.49 0.87 7.88
N VAL A 110 -62.20 0.66 7.74
CA VAL A 110 -61.14 1.27 8.56
C VAL A 110 -60.11 1.90 7.62
N SER A 111 -59.53 3.02 8.05
CA SER A 111 -58.50 3.78 7.33
C SER A 111 -57.28 3.98 8.22
N ILE A 112 -56.13 3.43 7.86
CA ILE A 112 -54.90 3.45 8.68
C ILE A 112 -53.71 3.89 7.81
N ALA A 113 -52.88 4.80 8.35
CA ALA A 113 -51.60 5.17 7.76
C ALA A 113 -50.50 4.20 8.23
N ASN A 114 -50.47 3.01 7.63
CA ASN A 114 -49.45 1.98 7.87
C ASN A 114 -49.33 1.07 6.63
N VAL A 115 -48.13 0.96 6.06
CA VAL A 115 -47.85 0.09 4.90
C VAL A 115 -48.14 -1.39 5.17
N HIS A 116 -48.02 -1.85 6.42
CA HIS A 116 -48.34 -3.23 6.81
C HIS A 116 -49.86 -3.51 6.77
N PHE A 117 -50.72 -2.52 6.99
CA PHE A 117 -52.18 -2.67 6.85
C PHE A 117 -52.58 -2.86 5.38
N GLU A 118 -51.95 -2.11 4.47
CA GLU A 118 -52.11 -2.30 3.03
C GLU A 118 -51.61 -3.69 2.58
N LYS A 119 -50.39 -4.09 2.98
CA LYS A 119 -49.86 -5.44 2.72
C LYS A 119 -50.77 -6.55 3.23
N ALA A 120 -51.35 -6.39 4.43
CA ALA A 120 -52.25 -7.36 5.02
C ALA A 120 -53.52 -7.53 4.18
N ALA A 121 -54.09 -6.43 3.66
CA ALA A 121 -55.22 -6.51 2.74
C ALA A 121 -54.85 -7.14 1.38
N VAL A 122 -53.65 -6.87 0.86
CA VAL A 122 -53.11 -7.47 -0.37
C VAL A 122 -52.94 -8.98 -0.24
N ILE A 123 -52.28 -9.47 0.82
CA ILE A 123 -52.10 -10.93 1.04
C ILE A 123 -53.43 -11.61 1.42
N PHE A 124 -54.34 -10.94 2.15
CA PHE A 124 -55.71 -11.44 2.33
C PHE A 124 -56.42 -11.63 0.98
N ASN A 125 -56.29 -10.68 0.06
CA ASN A 125 -56.87 -10.77 -1.28
C ASN A 125 -56.19 -11.82 -2.17
N LEU A 126 -54.92 -12.14 -1.93
CA LEU A 126 -54.21 -13.26 -2.57
C LEU A 126 -54.79 -14.61 -2.10
N GLY A 127 -54.98 -14.78 -0.79
CA GLY A 127 -55.66 -15.94 -0.20
C GLY A 127 -57.10 -16.07 -0.66
N ALA A 128 -57.85 -14.97 -0.72
CA ALA A 128 -59.21 -14.94 -1.24
C ALA A 128 -59.27 -15.30 -2.74
N SER A 129 -58.31 -14.84 -3.55
CA SER A 129 -58.26 -15.17 -4.99
C SER A 129 -58.01 -16.66 -5.25
N TRP A 130 -57.17 -17.30 -4.43
CA TRP A 130 -57.02 -18.76 -4.43
C TRP A 130 -58.26 -19.48 -3.88
N SER A 131 -58.90 -18.95 -2.83
CA SER A 131 -60.13 -19.49 -2.25
C SER A 131 -61.28 -19.55 -3.26
N GLN A 132 -61.48 -18.48 -4.04
CA GLN A 132 -62.49 -18.43 -5.11
C GLN A 132 -62.17 -19.40 -6.27
N LEU A 133 -60.91 -19.57 -6.64
CA LEU A 133 -60.52 -20.59 -7.63
C LEU A 133 -60.86 -22.02 -7.13
N GLY A 134 -60.61 -22.30 -5.84
CA GLY A 134 -60.97 -23.59 -5.25
C GLY A 134 -62.48 -23.83 -5.17
N LEU A 135 -63.28 -22.77 -4.94
CA LEU A 135 -64.74 -22.83 -4.92
C LEU A 135 -65.36 -22.99 -6.32
N THR A 136 -64.73 -22.44 -7.37
CA THR A 136 -65.24 -22.44 -8.75
C THR A 136 -64.77 -23.63 -9.59
N ALA A 137 -63.79 -24.41 -9.14
CA ALA A 137 -63.31 -25.59 -9.83
C ALA A 137 -64.36 -26.73 -9.88
N ASP A 138 -64.52 -27.36 -11.05
CA ASP A 138 -65.52 -28.42 -11.26
C ASP A 138 -65.11 -29.76 -10.62
N ARG A 139 -65.44 -29.92 -9.34
CA ARG A 139 -65.23 -31.14 -8.55
C ARG A 139 -66.05 -32.36 -9.00
N THR A 140 -66.86 -32.29 -10.07
CA THR A 140 -67.36 -33.51 -10.71
C THR A 140 -66.27 -34.23 -11.50
N THR A 141 -65.16 -33.55 -11.81
CA THR A 141 -64.02 -34.08 -12.57
C THR A 141 -62.79 -34.30 -11.69
N LEU A 142 -62.00 -35.33 -11.99
CA LEU A 142 -60.76 -35.62 -11.27
C LEU A 142 -59.75 -34.45 -11.30
N GLU A 143 -59.68 -33.73 -12.42
CA GLU A 143 -58.80 -32.57 -12.56
C GLU A 143 -59.34 -31.33 -11.83
N GLY A 144 -60.66 -31.14 -11.75
CA GLY A 144 -61.26 -30.09 -10.93
C GLY A 144 -61.10 -30.35 -9.43
N ILE A 145 -61.18 -31.61 -8.99
CA ILE A 145 -60.84 -32.00 -7.60
C ILE A 145 -59.37 -31.69 -7.28
N LYS A 146 -58.43 -32.01 -8.19
CA LYS A 146 -57.01 -31.62 -8.01
C LYS A 146 -56.83 -30.09 -7.99
N THR A 147 -57.51 -29.37 -8.88
CA THR A 147 -57.46 -27.90 -8.97
C THR A 147 -57.96 -27.27 -7.67
N ALA A 148 -59.07 -27.76 -7.11
CA ALA A 148 -59.60 -27.33 -5.81
C ALA A 148 -58.62 -27.65 -4.66
N ALA A 149 -58.12 -28.88 -4.58
CA ALA A 149 -57.14 -29.29 -3.57
C ALA A 149 -55.84 -28.46 -3.62
N HIS A 150 -55.38 -28.08 -4.81
CA HIS A 150 -54.23 -27.19 -4.98
C HIS A 150 -54.57 -25.76 -4.55
N ALA A 151 -55.66 -25.19 -5.07
CA ALA A 151 -56.05 -23.81 -4.80
C ALA A 151 -56.32 -23.56 -3.31
N PHE A 152 -56.96 -24.49 -2.59
CA PHE A 152 -57.15 -24.35 -1.15
C PHE A 152 -55.82 -24.46 -0.36
N GLN A 153 -54.86 -25.29 -0.76
CA GLN A 153 -53.53 -25.31 -0.12
C GLN A 153 -52.73 -24.02 -0.34
N GLN A 154 -52.85 -23.40 -1.52
CA GLN A 154 -52.28 -22.08 -1.81
C GLN A 154 -52.96 -20.97 -1.01
N ALA A 155 -54.29 -21.02 -0.86
CA ALA A 155 -55.04 -20.10 -0.01
C ALA A 155 -54.60 -20.22 1.46
N ALA A 156 -54.49 -21.44 1.98
CA ALA A 156 -53.95 -21.70 3.32
C ALA A 156 -52.53 -21.16 3.48
N GLY A 157 -51.67 -21.27 2.47
CA GLY A 157 -50.33 -20.67 2.47
C GLY A 157 -50.32 -19.16 2.51
N ALA A 158 -51.18 -18.49 1.74
CA ALA A 158 -51.33 -17.04 1.78
C ALA A 158 -51.87 -16.54 3.13
N PHE A 159 -52.84 -17.22 3.73
CA PHE A 159 -53.34 -16.85 5.06
C PHE A 159 -52.33 -17.18 6.19
N ALA A 160 -51.45 -18.18 6.02
CA ALA A 160 -50.34 -18.43 6.93
C ALA A 160 -49.28 -17.32 6.82
N MET A 161 -48.90 -16.93 5.61
CA MET A 161 -48.00 -15.78 5.34
C MET A 161 -48.56 -14.48 5.95
N LEU A 162 -49.86 -14.21 5.77
CA LEU A 162 -50.54 -13.07 6.40
C LEU A 162 -50.34 -13.07 7.92
N ARG A 163 -50.69 -14.19 8.57
CA ARG A 163 -50.65 -14.34 10.02
C ARG A 163 -49.25 -14.18 10.59
N GLU A 164 -48.29 -14.93 10.04
CA GLU A 164 -46.96 -15.08 10.63
C GLU A 164 -46.00 -13.94 10.24
N ASP A 165 -46.11 -13.42 9.01
CA ASP A 165 -45.11 -12.50 8.45
C ASP A 165 -45.58 -11.03 8.43
N VAL A 166 -46.90 -10.75 8.53
CA VAL A 166 -47.47 -9.41 8.29
C VAL A 166 -48.30 -8.85 9.46
N LEU A 167 -49.26 -9.61 10.01
CA LEU A 167 -50.26 -9.04 10.96
C LEU A 167 -49.63 -8.41 12.21
N GLY A 168 -48.61 -9.04 12.78
CA GLY A 168 -47.91 -8.54 13.97
C GLY A 168 -47.29 -7.13 13.81
N LYS A 169 -47.07 -6.65 12.57
CA LYS A 169 -46.55 -5.32 12.29
C LYS A 169 -47.61 -4.21 12.17
N ILE A 170 -48.91 -4.55 12.27
CA ILE A 170 -49.99 -3.55 12.14
C ILE A 170 -50.16 -2.70 13.41
N GLY A 171 -50.05 -3.32 14.59
CA GLY A 171 -50.30 -2.71 15.91
C GLY A 171 -49.21 -1.75 16.42
N GLY A 172 -48.48 -1.10 15.53
CA GLY A 172 -47.37 -0.19 15.84
C GLY A 172 -47.78 1.26 16.15
N VAL A 173 -46.78 2.13 16.28
CA VAL A 173 -46.98 3.56 16.62
C VAL A 173 -47.75 4.27 15.50
N GLY A 174 -49.00 4.65 15.79
CA GLY A 174 -49.92 5.28 14.83
C GLY A 174 -50.98 4.33 14.24
N GLY A 175 -50.97 3.04 14.62
CA GLY A 175 -52.03 2.10 14.27
C GLY A 175 -53.34 2.40 15.00
N GLY A 176 -54.45 2.39 14.26
CA GLY A 176 -55.78 2.17 14.82
C GLY A 176 -56.16 0.69 14.72
N ASP A 177 -57.21 0.27 15.43
CA ASP A 177 -57.67 -1.13 15.40
C ASP A 177 -58.06 -1.55 13.98
N ALA A 178 -57.40 -2.59 13.47
CA ALA A 178 -57.74 -3.19 12.18
C ALA A 178 -59.11 -3.89 12.22
N THR A 179 -59.71 -4.11 11.05
CA THR A 179 -60.92 -4.93 10.94
C THR A 179 -60.64 -6.38 11.36
N ALA A 180 -61.63 -7.05 11.96
CA ALA A 180 -61.41 -8.34 12.63
C ALA A 180 -61.07 -9.50 11.66
N ASP A 181 -61.27 -9.30 10.35
CA ASP A 181 -60.78 -10.18 9.29
C ASP A 181 -59.25 -10.15 9.11
N LEU A 182 -58.56 -9.13 9.63
CA LEU A 182 -57.11 -9.01 9.74
C LEU A 182 -56.60 -9.25 11.17
N SER A 183 -57.23 -10.18 11.90
CA SER A 183 -56.75 -10.69 13.19
C SER A 183 -55.99 -12.01 13.02
N GLU A 184 -55.06 -12.33 13.92
CA GLU A 184 -54.34 -13.61 13.88
C GLU A 184 -55.28 -14.80 14.07
N GLU A 185 -56.33 -14.64 14.87
CA GLU A 185 -57.38 -15.63 15.07
C GLU A 185 -58.14 -15.88 13.77
N CYS A 186 -58.51 -14.82 13.03
CA CYS A 186 -59.19 -14.98 11.75
C CYS A 186 -58.27 -15.60 10.71
N ALA A 187 -57.05 -15.10 10.55
CA ALA A 187 -56.09 -15.66 9.60
C ALA A 187 -55.77 -17.13 9.93
N GLY A 188 -55.61 -17.49 11.21
CA GLY A 188 -55.45 -18.87 11.67
C GLY A 188 -56.65 -19.76 11.32
N MET A 189 -57.87 -19.32 11.64
CA MET A 189 -59.10 -20.03 11.26
C MET A 189 -59.20 -20.22 9.74
N LEU A 190 -58.81 -19.21 8.95
CA LEU A 190 -58.76 -19.30 7.49
C LEU A 190 -57.74 -20.32 6.99
N VAL A 191 -56.54 -20.43 7.60
CA VAL A 191 -55.59 -21.51 7.28
C VAL A 191 -56.27 -22.87 7.47
N SER A 192 -56.80 -23.14 8.66
CA SER A 192 -57.38 -24.44 9.00
C SER A 192 -58.63 -24.77 8.16
N LEU A 193 -59.45 -23.77 7.79
CA LEU A 193 -60.62 -23.94 6.92
C LEU A 193 -60.22 -24.41 5.51
N HIS A 194 -59.17 -23.82 4.96
CA HIS A 194 -58.70 -24.17 3.62
C HIS A 194 -57.94 -25.50 3.62
N LEU A 195 -57.25 -25.87 4.72
CA LEU A 195 -56.71 -27.22 4.89
C LEU A 195 -57.82 -28.27 5.02
N ALA A 196 -58.91 -28.00 5.76
CA ALA A 196 -60.07 -28.89 5.83
C ALA A 196 -60.71 -29.11 4.45
N GLN A 197 -60.91 -28.04 3.67
CA GLN A 197 -61.45 -28.12 2.31
C GLN A 197 -60.50 -28.81 1.33
N ALA A 198 -59.19 -28.62 1.45
CA ALA A 198 -58.21 -29.35 0.66
C ALA A 198 -58.23 -30.86 0.99
N GLN A 199 -58.32 -31.21 2.27
CA GLN A 199 -58.39 -32.61 2.74
C GLN A 199 -59.71 -33.27 2.31
N GLU A 200 -60.84 -32.54 2.28
CA GLU A 200 -62.08 -32.98 1.61
C GLU A 200 -61.82 -33.33 0.14
N CYS A 201 -61.14 -32.48 -0.63
CA CYS A 201 -60.84 -32.80 -2.03
C CYS A 201 -59.93 -34.03 -2.18
N PHE A 202 -58.97 -34.25 -1.25
CA PHE A 202 -58.17 -35.48 -1.25
C PHE A 202 -58.98 -36.73 -0.88
N TYR A 203 -59.98 -36.58 0.00
CA TYR A 203 -60.94 -37.65 0.29
C TYR A 203 -61.85 -37.95 -0.91
N ASP A 204 -62.48 -36.93 -1.51
CA ASP A 204 -63.30 -37.03 -2.72
C ASP A 204 -62.52 -37.74 -3.84
N LYS A 205 -61.25 -37.35 -4.01
CA LYS A 205 -60.32 -37.99 -4.95
C LYS A 205 -60.07 -39.45 -4.60
N ALA A 206 -59.77 -39.79 -3.35
CA ALA A 206 -59.47 -41.16 -2.95
C ALA A 206 -60.67 -42.11 -3.10
N ALA A 207 -61.87 -41.62 -2.80
CA ALA A 207 -63.11 -42.35 -3.03
C ALA A 207 -63.37 -42.56 -4.53
N THR A 208 -63.12 -41.54 -5.37
CA THR A 208 -63.30 -41.60 -6.84
C THR A 208 -62.24 -42.48 -7.52
N ASP A 209 -60.98 -42.44 -7.05
CA ASP A 209 -59.85 -43.27 -7.49
C ASP A 209 -60.01 -44.76 -7.12
N GLY A 210 -61.05 -45.15 -6.38
CA GLY A 210 -61.24 -46.52 -5.87
C GLY A 210 -60.16 -46.95 -4.87
N LYS A 211 -59.64 -46.04 -4.03
CA LYS A 211 -58.68 -46.41 -2.97
C LYS A 211 -59.34 -47.30 -1.91
N SER A 212 -58.53 -48.10 -1.24
CA SER A 212 -59.02 -49.06 -0.24
C SER A 212 -59.75 -48.36 0.92
N THR A 213 -60.77 -49.02 1.48
CA THR A 213 -61.62 -48.48 2.54
C THR A 213 -60.79 -47.95 3.71
N ALA A 214 -59.71 -48.64 4.09
CA ALA A 214 -58.79 -48.22 5.14
C ALA A 214 -58.08 -46.87 4.87
N VAL A 215 -57.81 -46.52 3.61
CA VAL A 215 -57.27 -45.20 3.24
C VAL A 215 -58.37 -44.14 3.32
N CYS A 216 -59.56 -44.44 2.79
CA CYS A 216 -60.70 -43.53 2.83
C CYS A 216 -61.14 -43.20 4.27
N VAL A 217 -61.13 -44.18 5.19
CA VAL A 217 -61.34 -43.96 6.64
C VAL A 217 -60.32 -42.96 7.20
N LYS A 218 -59.03 -43.17 6.96
CA LYS A 218 -57.97 -42.29 7.48
C LYS A 218 -58.02 -40.87 6.93
N LEU A 219 -58.39 -40.72 5.66
CA LEU A 219 -58.58 -39.42 5.03
C LEU A 219 -59.80 -38.70 5.61
N ALA A 220 -60.96 -39.37 5.70
CA ALA A 220 -62.19 -38.80 6.26
C ALA A 220 -62.02 -38.41 7.74
N GLN A 221 -61.40 -39.25 8.56
CA GLN A 221 -61.13 -38.95 9.97
C GLN A 221 -60.29 -37.67 10.10
N GLN A 222 -59.29 -37.47 9.23
CA GLN A 222 -58.51 -36.24 9.22
C GLN A 222 -59.32 -35.02 8.74
N THR A 223 -60.19 -35.18 7.73
CA THR A 223 -61.09 -34.10 7.27
C THR A 223 -61.99 -33.62 8.41
N HIS A 224 -62.53 -34.56 9.20
CA HIS A 224 -63.28 -34.26 10.43
C HIS A 224 -62.44 -33.47 11.44
N LEU A 225 -61.23 -33.94 11.76
CA LEU A 225 -60.36 -33.28 12.74
C LEU A 225 -60.02 -31.83 12.33
N PHE A 226 -59.70 -31.56 11.05
CA PHE A 226 -59.50 -30.19 10.58
C PHE A 226 -60.77 -29.34 10.67
N TYR A 227 -61.96 -29.89 10.39
CA TYR A 227 -63.21 -29.14 10.55
C TYR A 227 -63.60 -28.91 12.03
N GLU A 228 -63.22 -29.79 12.98
CA GLU A 228 -63.37 -29.52 14.43
C GLU A 228 -62.44 -28.39 14.91
N GLU A 229 -61.22 -28.31 14.39
CA GLU A 229 -60.30 -27.20 14.67
C GLU A 229 -60.92 -25.86 14.26
N VAL A 230 -61.46 -25.79 13.02
CA VAL A 230 -62.13 -24.60 12.48
C VAL A 230 -63.39 -24.26 13.27
N LYS A 231 -64.22 -25.25 13.61
CA LYS A 231 -65.40 -25.10 14.48
C LYS A 231 -65.03 -24.52 15.84
N THR A 232 -63.91 -24.95 16.42
CA THR A 232 -63.41 -24.46 17.71
C THR A 232 -62.96 -23.00 17.61
N ALA A 233 -62.26 -22.63 16.53
CA ALA A 233 -61.90 -21.23 16.26
C ALA A 233 -63.15 -20.36 16.03
N LEU A 234 -64.11 -20.81 15.21
CA LEU A 234 -65.37 -20.10 14.94
C LEU A 234 -66.27 -19.95 16.18
N ALA A 235 -66.15 -20.85 17.16
CA ALA A 235 -66.86 -20.77 18.45
C ALA A 235 -66.20 -19.82 19.45
N SER A 236 -64.96 -19.38 19.19
CA SER A 236 -64.17 -18.54 20.10
C SER A 236 -64.28 -17.04 19.75
N PRO A 237 -64.32 -16.13 20.74
CA PRO A 237 -64.14 -14.70 20.49
C PRO A 237 -62.75 -14.40 19.91
N PRO A 238 -62.60 -13.38 19.05
CA PRO A 238 -63.63 -12.46 18.55
C PRO A 238 -64.48 -13.05 17.41
N LEU A 239 -64.11 -14.22 16.85
CA LEU A 239 -64.74 -14.78 15.65
C LEU A 239 -66.21 -15.15 15.84
N SER A 240 -66.59 -15.64 17.03
CA SER A 240 -67.97 -15.99 17.38
C SER A 240 -68.94 -14.81 17.42
N GLU A 241 -68.43 -13.59 17.56
CA GLU A 241 -69.19 -12.33 17.48
C GLU A 241 -69.03 -11.66 16.10
N HIS A 242 -67.93 -11.95 15.41
CA HIS A 242 -67.64 -11.37 14.11
C HIS A 242 -68.34 -12.07 12.95
N LEU A 243 -68.31 -13.41 12.89
CA LEU A 243 -68.81 -14.18 11.75
C LEU A 243 -70.28 -14.59 11.91
N GLU A 244 -70.91 -14.94 10.78
CA GLU A 244 -72.29 -15.41 10.81
C GLU A 244 -72.41 -16.82 11.40
N LYS A 245 -73.51 -17.09 12.11
CA LYS A 245 -73.81 -18.42 12.67
C LYS A 245 -73.97 -19.51 11.60
N SER A 246 -74.23 -19.11 10.35
CA SER A 246 -74.21 -19.97 9.15
C SER A 246 -72.85 -20.66 8.96
N TRP A 247 -71.74 -19.99 9.26
CA TRP A 247 -70.39 -20.56 9.12
C TRP A 247 -70.14 -21.68 10.12
N LEU A 248 -70.40 -21.42 11.41
CA LEU A 248 -70.21 -22.42 12.47
C LEU A 248 -71.09 -23.66 12.24
N ALA A 249 -72.36 -23.47 11.84
CA ALA A 249 -73.26 -24.59 11.56
C ALA A 249 -72.89 -25.34 10.26
N HIS A 250 -72.31 -24.68 9.25
CA HIS A 250 -71.79 -25.35 8.05
C HIS A 250 -70.55 -26.20 8.36
N VAL A 251 -69.57 -25.62 9.06
CA VAL A 251 -68.31 -26.29 9.43
C VAL A 251 -68.57 -27.46 10.39
N ALA A 252 -69.44 -27.27 11.40
CA ALA A 252 -69.81 -28.36 12.29
C ALA A 252 -70.59 -29.48 11.57
N ALA A 253 -71.41 -29.16 10.57
CA ALA A 253 -72.05 -30.17 9.74
C ALA A 253 -71.06 -30.95 8.86
N LYS A 254 -70.09 -30.25 8.24
CA LYS A 254 -68.97 -30.87 7.50
C LYS A 254 -68.16 -31.82 8.37
N SER A 255 -67.77 -31.37 9.56
CA SER A 255 -67.09 -32.19 10.56
C SER A 255 -67.87 -33.49 10.84
N THR A 256 -69.15 -33.39 11.23
CA THR A 256 -69.98 -34.55 11.52
C THR A 256 -70.15 -35.47 10.30
N MET A 257 -70.29 -34.93 9.09
CA MET A 257 -70.37 -35.74 7.87
C MET A 257 -69.10 -36.60 7.69
N PHE A 258 -67.91 -36.01 7.85
CA PHE A 258 -66.66 -36.76 7.68
C PHE A 258 -66.37 -37.74 8.84
N HIS A 259 -66.79 -37.42 10.07
CA HIS A 259 -66.70 -38.36 11.19
C HIS A 259 -67.61 -39.57 10.95
N ALA A 260 -68.87 -39.32 10.58
CA ALA A 260 -69.83 -40.38 10.32
C ALA A 260 -69.47 -41.23 9.08
N GLU A 261 -68.90 -40.63 8.03
CA GLU A 261 -68.38 -41.34 6.86
C GLU A 261 -67.17 -42.23 7.23
N ALA A 262 -66.26 -41.75 8.10
CA ALA A 262 -65.15 -42.54 8.62
C ALA A 262 -65.64 -43.70 9.50
N LEU A 263 -66.59 -43.43 10.40
CA LEU A 263 -67.22 -44.42 11.29
C LEU A 263 -68.01 -45.48 10.51
N SER A 264 -68.81 -45.09 9.51
CA SER A 264 -69.59 -46.01 8.64
C SER A 264 -68.69 -46.92 7.81
N ARG A 265 -67.59 -46.38 7.25
CA ARG A 265 -66.61 -47.16 6.50
C ARG A 265 -65.78 -48.09 7.38
N ALA A 266 -65.42 -47.65 8.59
CA ALA A 266 -64.74 -48.49 9.58
C ALA A 266 -65.67 -49.58 10.15
N ALA A 267 -66.96 -49.26 10.35
CA ALA A 267 -67.97 -50.24 10.69
C ALA A 267 -68.12 -51.28 9.58
N LYS A 268 -68.18 -50.87 8.32
CA LYS A 268 -68.24 -51.81 7.20
C LYS A 268 -67.01 -52.72 7.10
N MET A 269 -65.82 -52.23 7.45
CA MET A 269 -64.62 -53.09 7.52
C MET A 269 -64.65 -54.08 8.69
N ALA A 270 -65.44 -53.80 9.74
CA ALA A 270 -65.67 -54.68 10.89
C ALA A 270 -66.91 -55.58 10.71
N GLU A 271 -67.77 -55.31 9.71
CA GLU A 271 -68.83 -56.21 9.23
C GLU A 271 -68.28 -57.41 8.44
N ASP A 272 -67.00 -57.36 8.03
CA ASP A 272 -66.29 -58.47 7.37
C ASP A 272 -65.66 -59.47 8.39
N ASP A 273 -65.81 -59.25 9.71
CA ASP A 273 -65.31 -60.13 10.79
C ASP A 273 -66.38 -60.31 11.90
N ASP A 274 -66.79 -61.55 12.14
CA ASP A 274 -67.85 -61.92 13.10
C ASP A 274 -67.53 -61.49 14.55
N GLU A 275 -66.25 -61.33 14.92
CA GLU A 275 -65.87 -60.88 16.28
C GLU A 275 -66.01 -59.35 16.45
N ASP A 276 -65.97 -58.55 15.37
CA ASP A 276 -65.89 -57.08 15.43
C ASP A 276 -67.22 -56.36 15.07
N ILE A 277 -68.28 -57.11 14.74
CA ILE A 277 -69.63 -56.58 14.45
C ILE A 277 -70.21 -55.76 15.63
N GLY A 278 -69.83 -56.06 16.87
CA GLY A 278 -70.16 -55.25 18.04
C GLY A 278 -69.58 -53.83 17.94
N SER A 279 -68.30 -53.71 17.61
CA SER A 279 -67.60 -52.45 17.35
C SER A 279 -68.21 -51.69 16.16
N ALA A 280 -68.64 -52.42 15.11
CA ALA A 280 -69.33 -51.83 13.97
C ALA A 280 -70.63 -51.12 14.38
N ILE A 281 -71.49 -51.79 15.18
CA ILE A 281 -72.74 -51.20 15.70
C ILE A 281 -72.45 -49.96 16.56
N THR A 282 -71.44 -50.00 17.44
CA THR A 282 -71.07 -48.85 18.28
C THR A 282 -70.63 -47.65 17.44
N ARG A 283 -69.82 -47.86 16.39
CA ARG A 283 -69.42 -46.80 15.44
C ARG A 283 -70.63 -46.19 14.70
N LEU A 284 -71.58 -47.03 14.27
CA LEU A 284 -72.79 -46.59 13.58
C LEU A 284 -73.79 -45.85 14.48
N LEU A 285 -73.90 -46.23 15.76
CA LEU A 285 -74.73 -45.53 16.76
C LEU A 285 -74.25 -44.09 16.99
N VAL A 286 -72.93 -43.87 17.10
CA VAL A 286 -72.34 -42.53 17.23
C VAL A 286 -72.60 -41.72 15.95
N ALA A 287 -72.29 -42.28 14.79
CA ALA A 287 -72.49 -41.65 13.49
C ALA A 287 -73.96 -41.19 13.27
N SER A 288 -74.93 -42.06 13.55
CA SER A 288 -76.37 -41.73 13.46
C SER A 288 -76.76 -40.61 14.44
N THR A 289 -76.30 -40.69 15.69
CA THR A 289 -76.63 -39.71 16.74
C THR A 289 -76.11 -38.30 16.40
N GLU A 290 -74.87 -38.21 15.92
CA GLU A 290 -74.28 -36.94 15.50
C GLU A 290 -74.98 -36.39 14.25
N LEU A 291 -75.22 -37.22 13.22
CA LEU A 291 -75.91 -36.78 11.99
C LEU A 291 -77.34 -36.28 12.26
N HIS A 292 -78.06 -36.90 13.20
CA HIS A 292 -79.35 -36.40 13.68
C HIS A 292 -79.24 -35.01 14.35
N ALA A 293 -78.15 -34.74 15.08
CA ALA A 293 -77.89 -33.43 15.66
C ALA A 293 -77.50 -32.39 14.60
N ALA A 294 -76.61 -32.75 13.67
CA ALA A 294 -76.17 -31.89 12.58
C ALA A 294 -77.34 -31.50 11.64
N HIS A 295 -78.20 -32.45 11.27
CA HIS A 295 -79.38 -32.19 10.42
C HIS A 295 -80.39 -31.23 11.07
N ARG A 296 -80.58 -31.34 12.39
CA ARG A 296 -81.42 -30.42 13.16
C ARG A 296 -80.81 -29.02 13.22
N MET A 297 -79.49 -28.94 13.41
CA MET A 297 -78.75 -27.67 13.46
C MET A 297 -78.76 -26.94 12.11
N THR A 298 -78.49 -27.65 11.00
CA THR A 298 -78.46 -27.04 9.66
C THR A 298 -79.85 -26.60 9.18
N LYS A 299 -80.91 -27.35 9.50
CA LYS A 299 -82.30 -26.91 9.25
C LYS A 299 -82.70 -25.65 10.02
N ASN A 300 -82.22 -25.50 11.25
CA ASN A 300 -82.61 -24.40 12.13
C ASN A 300 -81.72 -23.15 11.99
N THR A 301 -80.69 -23.19 11.14
CA THR A 301 -79.75 -22.07 10.95
C THR A 301 -79.94 -21.44 9.58
N GLY A 302 -80.37 -20.17 9.56
CA GLY A 302 -80.46 -19.38 8.32
C GLY A 302 -79.08 -19.21 7.65
N GLY A 303 -79.07 -19.13 6.32
CA GLY A 303 -77.84 -18.99 5.52
C GLY A 303 -77.16 -20.31 5.13
N ILE A 304 -77.56 -21.45 5.67
CA ILE A 304 -77.06 -22.75 5.21
C ILE A 304 -77.65 -23.10 3.83
N SER A 305 -76.78 -23.51 2.89
CA SER A 305 -77.21 -23.96 1.56
C SER A 305 -78.03 -25.25 1.65
N VAL A 306 -79.12 -25.32 0.87
CA VAL A 306 -80.05 -26.46 0.80
C VAL A 306 -79.31 -27.77 0.45
N HIS A 307 -78.28 -27.69 -0.39
CA HIS A 307 -77.44 -28.86 -0.74
C HIS A 307 -76.65 -29.41 0.46
N CYS A 308 -76.23 -28.57 1.40
CA CYS A 308 -75.58 -28.99 2.64
C CYS A 308 -76.59 -29.68 3.58
N VAL A 309 -77.78 -29.08 3.77
CA VAL A 309 -78.87 -29.71 4.54
C VAL A 309 -79.26 -31.07 3.94
N GLY A 310 -79.33 -31.16 2.61
CA GLY A 310 -79.61 -32.39 1.87
C GLY A 310 -78.52 -33.45 2.03
N ALA A 311 -77.24 -33.09 1.93
CA ALA A 311 -76.13 -34.03 2.07
C ALA A 311 -76.07 -34.66 3.47
N VAL A 312 -76.27 -33.87 4.54
CA VAL A 312 -76.37 -34.40 5.91
C VAL A 312 -77.58 -35.34 6.04
N ALA A 313 -78.71 -35.02 5.40
CA ALA A 313 -79.89 -35.87 5.42
C ALA A 313 -79.66 -37.23 4.74
N THR A 314 -79.10 -37.21 3.53
CA THR A 314 -78.81 -38.43 2.75
C THR A 314 -77.81 -39.34 3.47
N LEU A 315 -76.76 -38.76 4.08
CA LEU A 315 -75.79 -39.54 4.85
C LEU A 315 -76.41 -40.10 6.13
N ARG A 316 -77.26 -39.35 6.85
CA ARG A 316 -78.04 -39.87 7.99
C ARG A 316 -78.87 -41.08 7.58
N ASP A 317 -79.69 -40.94 6.55
CA ASP A 317 -80.63 -42.00 6.16
C ASP A 317 -79.90 -43.28 5.66
N ALA A 318 -78.69 -43.13 5.10
CA ALA A 318 -77.80 -44.24 4.75
C ALA A 318 -77.17 -44.92 5.98
N VAL A 319 -76.64 -44.14 6.93
CA VAL A 319 -76.08 -44.66 8.19
C VAL A 319 -77.16 -45.35 9.04
N ASP A 320 -78.37 -44.79 9.10
CA ASP A 320 -79.51 -45.40 9.79
C ASP A 320 -79.92 -46.74 9.16
N GLU A 321 -79.81 -46.88 7.83
CA GLU A 321 -80.07 -48.16 7.15
C GLU A 321 -78.98 -49.20 7.42
N GLN A 322 -77.71 -48.80 7.44
CA GLN A 322 -76.60 -49.68 7.82
C GLN A 322 -76.73 -50.13 9.28
N LEU A 323 -77.01 -49.19 10.19
CA LEU A 323 -77.25 -49.47 11.61
C LEU A 323 -78.41 -50.45 11.82
N ARG A 324 -79.55 -50.22 11.15
CA ARG A 324 -80.74 -51.09 11.24
C ARG A 324 -80.54 -52.49 10.62
N ARG A 325 -79.49 -52.69 9.81
CA ARG A 325 -79.04 -54.02 9.38
C ARG A 325 -78.12 -54.65 10.42
N ALA A 326 -76.99 -54.02 10.73
CA ALA A 326 -76.02 -54.54 11.69
C ALA A 326 -76.66 -54.89 13.05
N GLN A 327 -77.59 -54.08 13.54
CA GLN A 327 -78.38 -54.40 14.75
C GLN A 327 -79.23 -55.66 14.58
N ARG A 328 -80.00 -55.78 13.49
CA ARG A 328 -80.82 -56.96 13.22
C ARG A 328 -79.98 -58.23 13.04
N ASP A 329 -78.87 -58.12 12.33
CA ASP A 329 -78.01 -59.26 12.03
C ASP A 329 -77.27 -59.70 13.31
N ASN A 330 -76.94 -58.77 14.22
CA ASN A 330 -76.50 -59.13 15.58
C ASN A 330 -77.64 -59.72 16.45
N GLU A 331 -78.86 -59.18 16.40
CA GLU A 331 -80.02 -59.73 17.13
C GLU A 331 -80.42 -61.14 16.65
N CYS A 332 -80.22 -61.46 15.37
CA CYS A 332 -80.65 -62.71 14.75
C CYS A 332 -79.54 -63.76 14.54
N VAL A 333 -78.27 -63.35 14.43
CA VAL A 333 -77.15 -64.23 14.03
C VAL A 333 -76.01 -64.20 15.05
N TYR A 334 -75.36 -63.06 15.24
CA TYR A 334 -74.07 -63.00 15.98
C TYR A 334 -74.24 -62.96 17.51
N MET A 335 -75.27 -62.29 18.01
CA MET A 335 -75.62 -62.13 19.44
C MET A 335 -74.47 -61.63 20.34
N VAL A 336 -73.50 -60.90 19.77
CA VAL A 336 -72.37 -60.34 20.52
C VAL A 336 -72.78 -59.09 21.29
N ARG A 337 -72.06 -58.82 22.38
CA ARG A 337 -72.26 -57.61 23.19
C ARG A 337 -71.72 -56.39 22.46
N VAL A 338 -72.57 -55.39 22.26
CA VAL A 338 -72.17 -54.05 21.80
C VAL A 338 -71.32 -53.36 22.90
N PRO A 339 -70.07 -52.96 22.64
CA PRO A 339 -69.19 -52.26 23.59
C PRO A 339 -69.51 -50.76 23.71
N ALA A 340 -68.96 -50.08 24.73
CA ALA A 340 -69.03 -48.62 24.77
C ALA A 340 -68.06 -48.01 23.74
N TYR A 341 -68.31 -46.78 23.29
CA TYR A 341 -67.45 -46.13 22.28
C TYR A 341 -66.01 -45.91 22.78
N GLU A 342 -65.84 -45.72 24.09
CA GLU A 342 -64.53 -45.59 24.76
C GLU A 342 -63.72 -46.90 24.73
N ASP A 343 -64.38 -48.07 24.61
CA ASP A 343 -63.73 -49.39 24.49
C ASP A 343 -63.34 -49.71 23.04
N VAL A 344 -63.84 -48.96 22.05
CA VAL A 344 -63.64 -49.24 20.61
C VAL A 344 -62.33 -48.62 20.12
N ALA A 345 -61.53 -49.41 19.41
CA ALA A 345 -60.25 -48.95 18.86
C ALA A 345 -60.43 -47.68 17.98
N PRO A 346 -59.70 -46.59 18.26
CA PRO A 346 -59.88 -45.30 17.63
C PRO A 346 -59.46 -45.31 16.15
N LEU A 347 -60.13 -44.50 15.34
CA LEU A 347 -59.81 -44.38 13.92
C LEU A 347 -58.49 -43.63 13.73
N GLY A 348 -57.54 -44.25 13.03
CA GLY A 348 -56.34 -43.56 12.58
C GLY A 348 -56.69 -42.44 11.59
N ALA A 349 -55.92 -41.35 11.60
CA ALA A 349 -56.06 -40.23 10.67
C ALA A 349 -54.83 -40.11 9.74
N ALA A 350 -54.97 -39.44 8.60
CA ALA A 350 -53.87 -39.16 7.68
C ALA A 350 -54.01 -37.79 6.99
N ALA A 351 -53.20 -36.82 7.43
CA ALA A 351 -53.02 -35.55 6.73
C ALA A 351 -52.19 -35.74 5.46
N VAL A 352 -52.74 -35.31 4.32
CA VAL A 352 -52.06 -35.31 3.01
C VAL A 352 -51.98 -33.91 2.38
N VAL A 353 -52.38 -32.88 3.14
CA VAL A 353 -52.37 -31.47 2.74
C VAL A 353 -51.46 -30.65 3.64
N LYS A 354 -50.97 -29.53 3.13
CA LYS A 354 -50.21 -28.53 3.88
C LYS A 354 -50.49 -27.12 3.37
N ALA A 355 -50.22 -26.11 4.20
CA ALA A 355 -50.21 -24.73 3.73
C ALA A 355 -49.03 -24.54 2.76
N VAL A 356 -49.31 -24.20 1.51
CA VAL A 356 -48.29 -23.96 0.48
C VAL A 356 -48.15 -22.46 0.31
N ARG A 357 -47.19 -21.85 1.02
CA ARG A 357 -46.88 -20.42 0.85
C ARG A 357 -46.45 -20.14 -0.61
N PRO A 358 -46.61 -18.90 -1.11
CA PRO A 358 -45.94 -18.46 -2.33
C PRO A 358 -44.43 -18.80 -2.30
N PRO A 359 -43.81 -19.14 -3.44
CA PRO A 359 -42.35 -19.27 -3.53
C PRO A 359 -41.65 -18.00 -3.06
N ALA A 360 -40.47 -18.12 -2.46
CA ALA A 360 -39.72 -16.97 -1.92
C ALA A 360 -39.46 -15.92 -3.03
N GLU A 361 -39.12 -16.40 -4.22
CA GLU A 361 -38.84 -15.63 -5.43
C GLU A 361 -40.07 -14.83 -5.91
N ALA A 362 -41.29 -15.27 -5.58
CA ALA A 362 -42.52 -14.57 -5.97
C ALA A 362 -42.82 -13.36 -5.05
N VAL A 363 -42.22 -13.30 -3.87
CA VAL A 363 -42.45 -12.29 -2.82
C VAL A 363 -41.18 -11.51 -2.41
N ASP A 364 -40.02 -11.87 -2.95
CA ASP A 364 -38.73 -11.23 -2.67
C ASP A 364 -38.59 -9.86 -3.36
N ALA A 365 -38.51 -8.81 -2.55
CA ALA A 365 -38.33 -7.44 -3.01
C ALA A 365 -36.94 -7.14 -3.58
N ALA A 366 -35.92 -7.97 -3.30
CA ALA A 366 -34.58 -7.80 -3.86
C ALA A 366 -34.51 -8.05 -5.39
N THR A 367 -35.61 -8.54 -5.98
CA THR A 367 -35.78 -8.68 -7.43
C THR A 367 -36.43 -7.48 -8.11
N GLU A 368 -36.97 -6.52 -7.35
CA GLU A 368 -37.54 -5.28 -7.88
C GLU A 368 -36.48 -4.15 -7.86
N ASP A 369 -36.34 -3.47 -8.99
CA ASP A 369 -35.42 -2.35 -9.21
C ASP A 369 -35.96 -0.99 -8.77
N MET A 370 -37.26 -0.92 -8.47
CA MET A 370 -37.96 0.32 -8.16
C MET A 370 -37.27 1.15 -7.06
N PHE A 371 -37.12 2.45 -7.28
CA PHE A 371 -36.49 3.41 -6.37
C PHE A 371 -35.03 3.07 -6.01
N ALA A 372 -34.29 2.31 -6.84
CA ALA A 372 -32.95 1.81 -6.54
C ALA A 372 -31.97 2.84 -5.93
N ALA A 373 -32.01 4.09 -6.41
CA ALA A 373 -31.16 5.17 -5.93
C ALA A 373 -31.51 5.68 -4.52
N ILE A 374 -32.76 5.52 -4.08
CA ILE A 374 -33.25 6.03 -2.80
C ILE A 374 -32.77 5.13 -1.66
N VAL A 375 -31.94 5.67 -0.78
CA VAL A 375 -31.37 4.94 0.37
C VAL A 375 -31.60 5.76 1.63
N PRO A 376 -32.47 5.31 2.56
CA PRO A 376 -32.70 6.03 3.80
C PRO A 376 -31.46 6.06 4.72
N GLU A 377 -31.44 7.04 5.61
CA GLU A 377 -30.38 7.22 6.61
C GLU A 377 -30.18 5.98 7.52
N SER A 378 -31.24 5.24 7.82
CA SER A 378 -31.18 3.95 8.52
C SER A 378 -30.40 2.89 7.74
N GLY A 379 -30.58 2.85 6.41
CA GLY A 379 -29.85 1.97 5.49
C GLY A 379 -28.36 2.30 5.43
N PHE A 380 -28.02 3.58 5.30
CA PHE A 380 -26.63 4.03 5.39
C PHE A 380 -25.99 3.68 6.75
N LYS A 381 -26.68 3.95 7.88
CA LYS A 381 -26.21 3.59 9.22
C LYS A 381 -25.99 2.10 9.39
N ALA A 382 -26.87 1.26 8.85
CA ALA A 382 -26.72 -0.18 8.87
C ALA A 382 -25.53 -0.65 8.00
N LEU A 383 -25.34 -0.08 6.80
CA LEU A 383 -24.18 -0.41 5.96
C LEU A 383 -22.86 0.02 6.61
N SER A 384 -22.77 1.23 7.18
CA SER A 384 -21.57 1.68 7.90
C SER A 384 -21.23 0.76 9.08
N ARG A 385 -22.23 0.30 9.85
CA ARG A 385 -22.05 -0.68 10.93
C ARG A 385 -21.61 -2.06 10.42
N TYR A 386 -21.93 -2.43 9.18
CA TYR A 386 -21.39 -3.63 8.55
C TYR A 386 -19.93 -3.44 8.12
N THR A 387 -19.61 -2.34 7.44
CA THR A 387 -18.24 -2.01 7.04
C THR A 387 -17.30 -1.94 8.25
N GLU A 388 -17.75 -1.36 9.37
CA GLU A 388 -17.00 -1.34 10.64
C GLU A 388 -16.71 -2.75 11.17
N LYS A 389 -17.66 -3.70 11.06
CA LYS A 389 -17.43 -5.11 11.43
C LYS A 389 -16.48 -5.83 10.48
N VAL A 390 -16.54 -5.55 9.18
CA VAL A 390 -15.62 -6.09 8.17
C VAL A 390 -14.20 -5.57 8.43
N ASP A 391 -14.05 -4.26 8.70
CA ASP A 391 -12.76 -3.64 9.00
C ASP A 391 -12.16 -4.13 10.32
N ALA A 392 -13.01 -4.36 11.34
CA ALA A 392 -12.58 -4.98 12.59
C ALA A 392 -12.10 -6.42 12.37
N LEU A 393 -12.84 -7.24 11.60
CA LEU A 393 -12.46 -8.63 11.30
C LEU A 393 -11.15 -8.71 10.52
N ILE A 394 -11.02 -7.95 9.43
CA ILE A 394 -9.79 -7.95 8.61
C ILE A 394 -8.60 -7.47 9.43
N ARG A 395 -8.80 -6.53 10.36
CA ARG A 395 -7.76 -6.08 11.28
C ARG A 395 -7.35 -7.16 12.28
N GLU A 396 -8.31 -7.79 12.95
CA GLU A 396 -8.06 -8.88 13.92
C GLU A 396 -7.26 -10.03 13.28
N GLU A 397 -7.66 -10.43 12.08
CA GLU A 397 -7.01 -11.50 11.31
C GLU A 397 -5.61 -11.09 10.77
N ASN A 398 -5.42 -9.83 10.35
CA ASN A 398 -4.10 -9.31 9.99
C ASN A 398 -3.17 -9.17 11.21
N ASP A 399 -3.69 -8.75 12.37
CA ASP A 399 -2.91 -8.66 13.61
C ASP A 399 -2.43 -10.06 14.07
N VAL A 400 -3.20 -11.13 13.77
CA VAL A 400 -2.77 -12.54 13.95
C VAL A 400 -1.63 -12.92 13.00
N LEU A 401 -1.72 -12.58 11.70
CA LEU A 401 -0.63 -12.83 10.73
C LEU A 401 0.65 -12.05 11.07
N ALA A 402 0.50 -10.81 11.56
CA ALA A 402 1.63 -10.00 12.04
C ALA A 402 2.30 -10.63 13.27
N LEU A 403 1.51 -11.04 14.27
CA LEU A 403 2.01 -11.72 15.47
C LEU A 403 2.75 -13.02 15.14
N ALA A 404 2.22 -13.83 14.22
CA ALA A 404 2.90 -15.03 13.74
C ALA A 404 4.22 -14.70 13.04
N SER A 405 4.25 -13.66 12.21
CA SER A 405 5.48 -13.20 11.54
C SER A 405 6.55 -12.72 12.53
N ASP A 406 6.13 -12.07 13.62
CA ASP A 406 7.04 -11.69 14.71
C ASP A 406 7.51 -12.89 15.54
N GLU A 407 6.68 -13.91 15.80
CA GLU A 407 7.14 -15.14 16.47
C GLU A 407 8.25 -15.84 15.65
N ALA A 408 8.06 -15.96 14.33
CA ALA A 408 9.06 -16.55 13.45
C ALA A 408 10.37 -15.71 13.45
N ARG A 409 10.25 -14.39 13.37
CA ARG A 409 11.40 -13.46 13.43
C ARG A 409 12.17 -13.53 14.75
N VAL A 410 11.46 -13.67 15.88
CA VAL A 410 12.07 -13.88 17.20
C VAL A 410 12.76 -15.24 17.26
N ALA A 411 12.08 -16.32 16.87
CA ALA A 411 12.63 -17.67 16.90
C ALA A 411 13.90 -17.82 16.03
N LEU A 412 13.91 -17.25 14.82
CA LEU A 412 15.11 -17.25 13.96
C LEU A 412 16.29 -16.52 14.61
N ARG A 413 16.02 -15.39 15.26
CA ARG A 413 17.04 -14.61 15.99
C ARG A 413 17.57 -15.33 17.23
N GLU A 414 16.71 -16.03 17.97
CA GLU A 414 17.11 -16.88 19.11
C GLU A 414 17.95 -18.09 18.68
N MET A 415 17.88 -18.50 17.41
CA MET A 415 18.65 -19.60 16.82
C MET A 415 19.84 -19.12 15.97
N GLU A 416 20.15 -17.82 15.93
CA GLU A 416 21.23 -17.25 15.08
C GLU A 416 21.12 -17.69 13.59
N LEU A 417 19.89 -17.82 13.09
CA LEU A 417 19.58 -18.19 11.70
C LEU A 417 19.21 -16.96 10.86
N PRO A 418 19.66 -16.86 9.59
CA PRO A 418 20.36 -17.90 8.81
C PRO A 418 21.89 -17.95 8.99
N GLU A 419 22.49 -17.10 9.84
CA GLU A 419 23.94 -16.91 9.95
C GLU A 419 24.71 -18.21 10.22
N LEU A 420 24.25 -19.04 11.18
CA LEU A 420 24.87 -20.34 11.47
C LEU A 420 24.81 -21.34 10.30
N LEU A 421 23.74 -21.31 9.49
CA LEU A 421 23.62 -22.17 8.30
C LEU A 421 24.62 -21.74 7.23
N ILE A 422 24.72 -20.43 6.96
CA ILE A 422 25.68 -19.87 6.00
C ILE A 422 27.13 -20.21 6.42
N ALA A 423 27.45 -20.06 7.71
CA ALA A 423 28.77 -20.39 8.24
C ALA A 423 29.12 -21.89 8.07
N ALA A 424 28.14 -22.78 8.17
CA ALA A 424 28.33 -24.23 8.02
C ALA A 424 28.34 -24.70 6.56
N GLU A 425 27.53 -24.11 5.67
CA GLU A 425 27.62 -24.35 4.22
C GLU A 425 28.98 -23.87 3.68
N ALA A 426 29.48 -22.71 4.12
CA ALA A 426 30.83 -22.23 3.82
C ALA A 426 31.94 -23.11 4.43
N GLY A 427 31.66 -23.79 5.55
CA GLY A 427 32.55 -24.78 6.18
C GLY A 427 32.58 -26.14 5.48
N ALA A 428 31.56 -26.47 4.69
CA ALA A 428 31.44 -27.73 3.95
C ALA A 428 32.04 -27.68 2.52
N GLN A 429 32.30 -26.48 1.99
CA GLN A 429 32.99 -26.29 0.70
C GLN A 429 34.41 -26.88 0.74
N PRO A 430 34.80 -27.75 -0.22
CA PRO A 430 36.16 -28.28 -0.29
C PRO A 430 37.16 -27.17 -0.61
N GLU A 431 38.34 -27.20 0.02
CA GLU A 431 39.40 -26.21 -0.24
C GLU A 431 39.88 -26.30 -1.70
N SER A 432 39.53 -25.28 -2.49
CA SER A 432 40.03 -25.14 -3.86
C SER A 432 41.55 -24.89 -3.81
N PRO A 433 42.36 -25.59 -4.63
CA PRO A 433 43.81 -25.48 -4.56
C PRO A 433 44.30 -24.05 -4.90
N PRO A 434 45.29 -23.52 -4.16
CA PRO A 434 45.76 -22.15 -4.37
C PRO A 434 46.38 -21.98 -5.76
N GLY A 435 45.80 -21.07 -6.55
CA GLY A 435 46.24 -20.76 -7.93
C GLY A 435 45.13 -20.87 -8.98
N CYS A 436 44.00 -21.51 -8.67
CA CYS A 436 42.80 -21.42 -9.50
C CYS A 436 42.09 -20.08 -9.24
N GLY A 437 42.15 -19.14 -10.18
CA GLY A 437 41.47 -17.85 -10.06
C GLY A 437 39.96 -18.03 -10.00
N GLN A 438 39.37 -17.71 -8.85
CA GLN A 438 37.94 -17.47 -8.72
C GLN A 438 37.64 -16.01 -9.11
N ASP A 439 36.50 -15.77 -9.76
CA ASP A 439 36.15 -14.45 -10.26
C ASP A 439 36.04 -13.41 -9.12
N SER A 440 36.52 -12.19 -9.38
CA SER A 440 36.64 -11.10 -8.41
C SER A 440 35.29 -10.43 -8.11
N ALA A 441 34.30 -11.23 -7.71
CA ALA A 441 32.93 -10.82 -7.39
C ALA A 441 32.52 -11.15 -5.95
N ALA A 442 33.30 -11.94 -5.21
CA ALA A 442 33.17 -12.15 -3.76
C ALA A 442 33.81 -10.97 -2.96
N GLY A 443 33.37 -9.75 -3.26
CA GLY A 443 33.98 -8.48 -2.82
C GLY A 443 33.33 -7.85 -1.59
N SER A 444 33.09 -8.62 -0.53
CA SER A 444 32.77 -8.10 0.82
C SER A 444 33.07 -9.17 1.89
N GLY A 445 33.21 -8.75 3.14
CA GLY A 445 33.69 -9.53 4.28
C GLY A 445 32.68 -10.52 4.84
N GLY A 446 32.36 -11.58 4.10
CA GLY A 446 31.54 -12.68 4.58
C GLY A 446 32.08 -13.29 5.89
N GLY A 447 31.33 -13.09 6.98
CA GLY A 447 31.74 -13.44 8.35
C GLY A 447 32.04 -12.25 9.27
N LEU A 448 31.92 -11.00 8.79
CA LEU A 448 31.97 -9.79 9.61
C LEU A 448 30.56 -9.25 9.95
N PRO A 449 30.37 -8.57 11.10
CA PRO A 449 29.15 -7.81 11.37
C PRO A 449 28.96 -6.68 10.34
N SER A 450 27.74 -6.43 9.83
CA SER A 450 27.52 -5.51 8.69
C SER A 450 28.17 -4.12 8.82
N PRO A 451 28.13 -3.42 9.98
CA PRO A 451 28.75 -2.10 10.10
C PRO A 451 30.27 -2.12 9.92
N LEU A 452 30.92 -3.28 10.13
CA LEU A 452 32.35 -3.48 9.90
C LEU A 452 32.64 -3.93 8.47
N ASP A 453 31.75 -4.75 7.87
CA ASP A 453 31.83 -5.11 6.46
C ASP A 453 31.69 -3.86 5.56
N GLU A 454 30.69 -3.03 5.81
CA GLU A 454 30.46 -1.77 5.11
C GLU A 454 31.69 -0.83 5.19
N GLU A 455 32.37 -0.77 6.34
CA GLU A 455 33.62 -0.02 6.49
C GLU A 455 34.79 -0.61 5.69
N VAL A 456 34.92 -1.95 5.65
CA VAL A 456 35.96 -2.64 4.88
C VAL A 456 35.70 -2.51 3.37
N ALA A 457 34.46 -2.69 2.92
CA ALA A 457 34.04 -2.50 1.54
C ALA A 457 34.28 -1.06 1.07
N ALA A 458 34.02 -0.05 1.92
CA ALA A 458 34.35 1.35 1.61
C ALA A 458 35.86 1.58 1.47
N ILE A 459 36.69 0.96 2.33
CA ILE A 459 38.16 1.02 2.22
C ILE A 459 38.65 0.34 0.94
N GLN A 460 38.11 -0.83 0.58
CA GLN A 460 38.45 -1.54 -0.65
C GLN A 460 38.02 -0.74 -1.90
N GLY A 461 36.83 -0.15 -1.90
CA GLY A 461 36.34 0.75 -2.95
C GLY A 461 37.17 2.02 -3.14
N ALA A 462 37.82 2.50 -2.07
CA ALA A 462 38.81 3.59 -2.13
C ALA A 462 40.20 3.16 -2.65
N GLY A 463 40.37 1.89 -3.05
CA GLY A 463 41.65 1.32 -3.53
C GLY A 463 42.52 0.71 -2.41
N GLY A 464 42.01 0.65 -1.19
CA GLY A 464 42.59 -0.09 -0.05
C GLY A 464 44.08 0.15 0.20
N LEU A 465 44.78 -0.92 0.55
CA LEU A 465 46.22 -0.88 0.88
C LEU A 465 47.09 -0.39 -0.29
N ALA A 466 46.65 -0.61 -1.54
CA ALA A 466 47.37 -0.15 -2.73
C ALA A 466 47.30 1.38 -2.88
N ALA A 467 46.14 1.98 -2.63
CA ALA A 467 46.00 3.45 -2.58
C ALA A 467 46.86 4.06 -1.46
N LEU A 468 46.85 3.45 -0.27
CA LEU A 468 47.67 3.88 0.87
C LEU A 468 49.17 3.82 0.56
N ARG A 469 49.65 2.73 -0.06
CA ARG A 469 51.06 2.54 -0.45
C ARG A 469 51.47 3.44 -1.63
N GLY A 470 50.53 3.82 -2.49
CA GLY A 470 50.74 4.70 -3.64
C GLY A 470 50.70 6.21 -3.36
N ALA A 471 50.29 6.64 -2.15
CA ALA A 471 50.15 8.05 -1.81
C ALA A 471 51.47 8.77 -1.43
N PRO A 472 52.42 8.21 -0.66
CA PRO A 472 53.66 8.89 -0.28
C PRO A 472 54.53 9.37 -1.46
N PRO A 473 54.67 8.64 -2.59
CA PRO A 473 55.39 9.14 -3.76
C PRO A 473 54.81 10.44 -4.33
N ARG A 474 53.49 10.63 -4.26
CA ARG A 474 52.81 11.85 -4.72
C ARG A 474 53.11 13.06 -3.83
N LEU A 475 53.22 12.84 -2.52
CA LEU A 475 53.67 13.89 -1.59
C LEU A 475 55.12 14.32 -1.87
N ALA A 476 56.00 13.36 -2.19
CA ALA A 476 57.37 13.64 -2.57
C ALA A 476 57.46 14.44 -3.90
N GLU A 477 56.68 14.08 -4.91
CA GLU A 477 56.57 14.82 -6.17
C GLU A 477 56.08 16.27 -5.96
N MET A 478 55.07 16.47 -5.12
CA MET A 478 54.58 17.82 -4.76
C MET A 478 55.63 18.63 -3.99
N ASN A 479 56.39 18.02 -3.07
CA ASN A 479 57.50 18.67 -2.38
C ASN A 479 58.60 19.09 -3.37
N GLU A 480 59.01 18.19 -4.26
CA GLU A 480 60.06 18.48 -5.25
C GLU A 480 59.63 19.60 -6.20
N SER A 481 58.40 19.58 -6.71
CA SER A 481 57.84 20.64 -7.56
C SER A 481 57.88 22.01 -6.86
N CYS A 482 57.45 22.08 -5.59
CA CYS A 482 57.55 23.31 -4.80
C CYS A 482 59.01 23.74 -4.57
N ALA A 483 59.92 22.79 -4.34
CA ALA A 483 61.34 23.09 -4.13
C ALA A 483 62.02 23.60 -5.41
N GLN A 484 61.67 23.04 -6.58
CA GLN A 484 62.13 23.50 -7.89
C GLN A 484 61.63 24.94 -8.17
N GLN A 485 60.36 25.24 -7.90
CA GLN A 485 59.81 26.60 -8.05
C GLN A 485 60.50 27.63 -7.15
N ILE A 486 60.73 27.31 -5.86
CA ILE A 486 61.49 28.18 -4.94
C ILE A 486 62.91 28.41 -5.46
N GLY A 487 63.59 27.35 -5.92
CA GLY A 487 64.94 27.44 -6.47
C GLY A 487 65.02 28.29 -7.74
N ALA A 488 64.03 28.18 -8.63
CA ALA A 488 63.94 29.01 -9.82
C ALA A 488 63.73 30.50 -9.47
N ALA A 489 62.83 30.81 -8.52
CA ALA A 489 62.59 32.17 -8.05
C ALA A 489 63.83 32.78 -7.36
N GLN A 490 64.56 32.00 -6.56
CA GLN A 490 65.85 32.42 -5.98
C GLN A 490 66.87 32.74 -7.08
N SER A 491 67.06 31.81 -8.03
CA SER A 491 67.99 31.98 -9.16
C SER A 491 67.68 33.22 -10.01
N ALA A 492 66.39 33.53 -10.26
CA ALA A 492 65.99 34.71 -11.01
C ALA A 492 66.39 36.02 -10.31
N LEU A 493 66.25 36.11 -8.98
CA LEU A 493 66.68 37.26 -8.18
C LEU A 493 68.21 37.40 -8.11
N ASP A 494 68.93 36.27 -8.11
CA ASP A 494 70.40 36.24 -8.05
C ASP A 494 71.02 36.63 -9.42
N VAL A 495 70.41 36.19 -10.53
CA VAL A 495 70.77 36.62 -11.89
C VAL A 495 70.52 38.12 -12.08
N GLU A 496 69.35 38.66 -11.70
CA GLU A 496 69.10 40.10 -11.86
C GLU A 496 70.01 40.96 -10.98
N ALA A 497 70.32 40.52 -9.75
CA ALA A 497 71.29 41.21 -8.90
C ALA A 497 72.69 41.23 -9.51
N THR A 498 73.12 40.11 -10.11
CA THR A 498 74.40 40.02 -10.85
C THR A 498 74.40 40.90 -12.09
N GLU A 499 73.30 40.95 -12.86
CA GLU A 499 73.14 41.86 -13.99
C GLU A 499 73.18 43.33 -13.57
N ASP A 500 72.55 43.71 -12.45
CA ASP A 500 72.58 45.09 -11.95
C ASP A 500 73.98 45.55 -11.55
N GLU A 501 74.74 44.69 -10.87
CA GLU A 501 76.10 44.98 -10.45
C GLU A 501 77.07 45.06 -11.65
N ALA A 502 76.91 44.18 -12.65
CA ALA A 502 77.64 44.25 -13.91
C ALA A 502 77.34 45.56 -14.67
N CYS A 503 76.06 45.92 -14.88
CA CYS A 503 75.69 47.18 -15.53
C CYS A 503 76.18 48.41 -14.75
N ARG A 504 76.15 48.37 -13.41
CA ARG A 504 76.67 49.43 -12.53
C ARG A 504 78.18 49.62 -12.67
N GLY A 505 78.94 48.53 -12.80
CA GLY A 505 80.36 48.55 -13.12
C GLY A 505 80.67 49.08 -14.53
N THR A 506 79.85 48.71 -15.52
CA THR A 506 80.04 49.12 -16.93
C THR A 506 79.72 50.59 -17.18
N TYR A 507 78.60 51.11 -16.66
CA TYR A 507 78.13 52.47 -16.94
C TYR A 507 78.53 53.51 -15.89
N GLY A 508 78.90 53.07 -14.68
CA GLY A 508 79.35 53.95 -13.59
C GLY A 508 78.24 54.78 -12.93
N PRO A 509 78.56 55.45 -11.81
CA PRO A 509 77.56 56.06 -10.92
C PRO A 509 76.83 57.27 -11.52
N GLY A 510 77.39 57.93 -12.54
CA GLY A 510 76.76 59.08 -13.21
C GLY A 510 75.69 58.70 -14.25
N ALA A 511 75.63 57.43 -14.65
CA ALA A 511 74.69 56.93 -15.66
C ALA A 511 73.77 55.82 -15.10
N TRP A 512 74.28 54.94 -14.23
CA TRP A 512 73.50 53.84 -13.63
C TRP A 512 72.90 54.25 -12.28
N THR A 513 71.94 55.18 -12.32
CA THR A 513 71.42 55.88 -11.13
C THR A 513 70.38 55.10 -10.31
N ARG A 514 69.99 53.88 -10.72
CA ARG A 514 68.99 53.08 -10.00
C ARG A 514 69.56 52.43 -8.71
N PRO A 515 68.73 52.20 -7.66
CA PRO A 515 69.18 51.52 -6.44
C PRO A 515 69.72 50.10 -6.69
N PRO A 516 70.63 49.56 -5.84
CA PRO A 516 71.14 48.20 -5.97
C PRO A 516 70.07 47.13 -5.73
N SER A 517 69.96 46.15 -6.64
CA SER A 517 68.96 45.08 -6.55
C SER A 517 69.03 44.27 -5.26
N ALA A 518 70.23 43.98 -4.77
CA ALA A 518 70.45 43.20 -3.56
C ALA A 518 69.75 43.80 -2.31
N GLY A 519 69.71 45.13 -2.21
CA GLY A 519 69.03 45.83 -1.10
C GLY A 519 67.50 45.82 -1.21
N LEU A 520 66.94 45.72 -2.41
CA LEU A 520 65.50 45.69 -2.66
C LEU A 520 64.89 44.28 -2.47
N THR A 521 65.72 43.24 -2.55
CA THR A 521 65.29 41.84 -2.65
C THR A 521 65.40 41.04 -1.34
N VAL A 522 65.83 41.67 -0.24
CA VAL A 522 66.04 41.03 1.08
C VAL A 522 64.78 40.31 1.56
N ASN A 523 63.63 41.01 1.65
CA ASN A 523 62.35 40.44 2.09
C ASN A 523 61.91 39.24 1.23
N LEU A 524 62.17 39.26 -0.09
CA LEU A 524 61.83 38.15 -0.98
C LEU A 524 62.73 36.93 -0.72
N ARG A 525 64.05 37.13 -0.56
CA ARG A 525 64.98 36.04 -0.19
C ARG A 525 64.65 35.45 1.19
N GLU A 526 64.23 36.26 2.16
CA GLU A 526 63.78 35.79 3.47
C GLU A 526 62.50 34.94 3.39
N LYS A 527 61.48 35.39 2.63
CA LYS A 527 60.28 34.57 2.34
C LYS A 527 60.66 33.22 1.70
N LEU A 528 61.51 33.24 0.67
CA LEU A 528 61.95 32.03 -0.06
C LEU A 528 62.73 31.07 0.86
N ALA A 529 63.60 31.58 1.74
CA ALA A 529 64.31 30.78 2.74
C ALA A 529 63.36 30.16 3.78
N SER A 530 62.35 30.91 4.24
CA SER A 530 61.29 30.41 5.13
C SER A 530 60.50 29.27 4.48
N PHE A 531 60.07 29.44 3.22
CA PHE A 531 59.35 28.41 2.49
C PHE A 531 60.20 27.15 2.25
N ARG A 532 61.49 27.30 1.92
CA ARG A 532 62.44 26.18 1.83
C ARG A 532 62.56 25.40 3.15
N ASN A 533 62.58 26.09 4.29
CA ASN A 533 62.61 25.44 5.61
C ASN A 533 61.32 24.69 5.91
N ASN A 534 60.17 25.23 5.51
CA ASN A 534 58.86 24.58 5.67
C ASN A 534 58.75 23.29 4.84
N LEU A 535 59.21 23.28 3.58
CA LEU A 535 59.30 22.05 2.77
C LEU A 535 60.22 21.00 3.40
N ALA A 536 61.36 21.43 3.94
CA ALA A 536 62.29 20.52 4.63
C ALA A 536 61.70 19.96 5.93
N GLN A 537 60.76 20.65 6.57
CA GLN A 537 60.01 20.15 7.72
C GLN A 537 58.90 19.18 7.30
N ALA A 538 58.13 19.51 6.25
CA ALA A 538 57.09 18.64 5.71
C ALA A 538 57.67 17.28 5.27
N ALA A 539 58.77 17.28 4.50
CA ALA A 539 59.45 16.06 4.06
C ALA A 539 59.88 15.11 5.20
N ARG A 540 60.17 15.65 6.40
CA ARG A 540 60.47 14.81 7.59
C ARG A 540 59.21 14.20 8.21
N SER A 541 58.07 14.88 8.08
CA SER A 541 56.76 14.32 8.45
C SER A 541 56.34 13.24 7.46
N ASP A 542 56.52 13.48 6.17
CA ASP A 542 56.15 12.55 5.09
C ASP A 542 56.99 11.26 5.14
N ASP A 543 58.29 11.33 5.41
CA ASP A 543 59.11 10.12 5.56
C ASP A 543 58.76 9.32 6.83
N SER A 544 58.32 9.99 7.91
CA SER A 544 57.79 9.34 9.10
C SER A 544 56.47 8.62 8.80
N LEU A 545 55.56 9.29 8.08
CA LEU A 545 54.28 8.73 7.64
C LEU A 545 54.46 7.56 6.66
N ARG A 546 55.39 7.67 5.70
CA ARG A 546 55.77 6.62 4.75
C ARG A 546 56.21 5.35 5.46
N ARG A 547 57.11 5.46 6.45
CA ARG A 547 57.56 4.31 7.26
C ARG A 547 56.39 3.67 8.01
N ARG A 548 55.53 4.47 8.66
CA ARG A 548 54.32 3.95 9.34
C ARG A 548 53.35 3.23 8.40
N ILE A 549 53.27 3.64 7.12
CA ILE A 549 52.49 2.95 6.08
C ILE A 549 53.17 1.63 5.68
N GLU A 550 54.49 1.61 5.50
CA GLU A 550 55.26 0.39 5.18
C GLU A 550 55.18 -0.63 6.33
N ASP A 551 55.53 -0.24 7.55
CA ASP A 551 55.41 -1.05 8.78
C ASP A 551 53.96 -1.49 9.05
N GLY A 552 52.98 -0.66 8.65
CA GLY A 552 51.55 -0.94 8.80
C GLY A 552 51.03 -1.97 7.81
N VAL A 553 51.37 -1.82 6.52
CA VAL A 553 50.93 -2.70 5.41
C VAL A 553 51.53 -4.09 5.53
N ASP A 554 52.82 -4.18 5.86
CA ASP A 554 53.50 -5.46 6.06
C ASP A 554 53.22 -6.06 7.47
N GLY A 555 52.34 -5.40 8.25
CA GLY A 555 51.90 -5.77 9.60
C GLY A 555 50.38 -5.77 9.76
N VAL A 556 49.85 -4.98 10.71
CA VAL A 556 48.43 -5.01 11.15
C VAL A 556 47.44 -4.75 10.01
N LEU A 557 47.78 -3.91 9.03
CA LEU A 557 46.88 -3.61 7.92
C LEU A 557 46.77 -4.74 6.91
N GLY A 558 47.72 -5.69 6.88
CA GLY A 558 47.70 -6.85 5.98
C GLY A 558 46.45 -7.72 6.14
N VAL A 559 45.73 -7.61 7.25
CA VAL A 559 44.42 -8.26 7.50
C VAL A 559 43.31 -7.68 6.60
N LEU A 560 43.45 -6.45 6.10
CA LEU A 560 42.49 -5.81 5.17
C LEU A 560 42.73 -6.16 3.70
N ASP A 561 43.79 -6.90 3.38
CA ASP A 561 43.98 -7.44 2.04
C ASP A 561 42.84 -8.45 1.73
N PRO A 562 42.16 -8.36 0.57
CA PRO A 562 41.01 -9.23 0.28
C PRO A 562 41.31 -10.73 0.36
N VAL A 563 42.54 -11.17 0.02
CA VAL A 563 42.92 -12.59 0.08
C VAL A 563 43.14 -13.03 1.52
N ASN A 564 43.82 -12.20 2.32
CA ASN A 564 44.05 -12.50 3.74
C ASN A 564 42.74 -12.45 4.54
N LEU A 565 41.84 -11.52 4.24
CA LEU A 565 40.53 -11.38 4.87
C LEU A 565 39.69 -12.65 4.63
N ALA A 566 39.55 -13.07 3.38
CA ALA A 566 38.80 -14.28 3.01
C ALA A 566 39.44 -15.59 3.50
N ALA A 567 40.78 -15.63 3.65
CA ALA A 567 41.51 -16.77 4.20
C ALA A 567 41.39 -16.86 5.73
N ALA A 568 41.31 -15.71 6.43
CA ALA A 568 41.21 -15.64 7.89
C ALA A 568 39.76 -15.70 8.42
N ALA A 569 38.75 -15.66 7.53
CA ALA A 569 37.33 -15.76 7.88
C ALA A 569 37.00 -17.11 8.56
N PRO A 570 36.48 -17.12 9.81
CA PRO A 570 36.21 -18.36 10.56
C PRO A 570 35.09 -19.22 9.95
N LYS A 571 35.36 -20.51 9.73
CA LYS A 571 34.45 -21.46 9.07
C LYS A 571 33.93 -22.49 10.06
N LEU A 572 32.61 -22.68 10.12
CA LEU A 572 31.96 -23.63 11.02
C LEU A 572 32.04 -25.05 10.43
N ARG A 573 33.14 -25.75 10.71
CA ARG A 573 33.43 -27.08 10.13
C ARG A 573 32.72 -28.20 10.88
N ALA A 574 32.26 -29.20 10.14
CA ALA A 574 31.73 -30.45 10.69
C ALA A 574 32.83 -31.27 11.40
N PRO A 575 32.50 -32.07 12.42
CA PRO A 575 33.46 -32.90 13.14
C PRO A 575 34.04 -34.00 12.24
N MET A 576 35.35 -34.27 12.36
CA MET A 576 36.07 -35.23 11.50
C MET A 576 35.66 -36.71 11.68
N LEU A 577 34.79 -37.02 12.65
CA LEU A 577 34.23 -38.36 12.87
C LEU A 577 32.69 -38.28 12.96
N SER A 578 32.08 -37.78 11.89
CA SER A 578 30.62 -37.73 11.73
C SER A 578 30.07 -39.14 11.45
N THR A 579 29.01 -39.55 12.16
CA THR A 579 28.31 -40.82 11.93
C THR A 579 27.26 -40.67 10.82
N LEU A 580 26.68 -41.80 10.37
CA LEU A 580 25.71 -41.78 9.27
C LEU A 580 24.45 -40.96 9.61
N ASP A 581 23.99 -40.98 10.86
CA ASP A 581 22.81 -40.23 11.33
C ASP A 581 23.08 -38.71 11.47
N ASP A 582 24.34 -38.31 11.63
CA ASP A 582 24.76 -36.91 11.83
C ASP A 582 24.74 -36.12 10.52
N SER A 583 25.04 -36.79 9.40
CA SER A 583 25.11 -36.19 8.07
C SER A 583 23.81 -35.51 7.60
N GLY A 584 22.67 -35.90 8.17
CA GLY A 584 21.36 -35.34 7.83
C GLY A 584 21.01 -34.00 8.51
N ALA A 585 21.79 -33.52 9.48
CA ALA A 585 21.41 -32.37 10.30
C ALA A 585 21.28 -31.06 9.51
N LEU A 586 22.31 -30.68 8.75
CA LEU A 586 22.34 -29.42 7.98
C LEU A 586 21.27 -29.39 6.87
N PRO A 587 21.07 -30.44 6.04
CA PRO A 587 19.96 -30.49 5.09
C PRO A 587 18.58 -30.40 5.75
N SER A 588 18.41 -30.99 6.95
CA SER A 588 17.14 -30.90 7.69
C SER A 588 16.87 -29.49 8.24
N LEU A 589 17.92 -28.77 8.64
CA LEU A 589 17.85 -27.38 9.10
C LEU A 589 17.47 -26.45 7.94
N ARG A 590 18.13 -26.62 6.79
CA ARG A 590 17.86 -25.91 5.55
C ARG A 590 16.41 -26.11 5.07
N ALA A 591 15.95 -27.35 4.95
CA ALA A 591 14.58 -27.63 4.51
C ALA A 591 13.52 -27.02 5.45
N ALA A 592 13.77 -27.00 6.77
CA ALA A 592 12.86 -26.36 7.73
C ALA A 592 12.85 -24.82 7.63
N LEU A 593 13.90 -24.18 7.07
CA LEU A 593 13.89 -22.75 6.74
C LEU A 593 13.21 -22.48 5.40
N GLU A 594 13.46 -23.31 4.37
CA GLU A 594 12.78 -23.22 3.07
C GLU A 594 11.25 -23.41 3.23
N ASP A 595 10.80 -24.33 4.10
CA ASP A 595 9.40 -24.50 4.49
C ASP A 595 8.83 -23.27 5.25
N LEU A 596 9.64 -22.63 6.11
CA LEU A 596 9.21 -21.44 6.87
C LEU A 596 9.06 -20.21 5.97
N GLU A 597 9.96 -20.03 5.02
CA GLU A 597 9.89 -18.96 4.00
C GLU A 597 8.67 -19.17 3.09
N ALA A 598 8.38 -20.41 2.69
CA ALA A 598 7.19 -20.76 1.92
C ALA A 598 5.90 -20.36 2.68
N VAL A 599 5.74 -20.78 3.94
CA VAL A 599 4.59 -20.41 4.79
C VAL A 599 4.53 -18.89 5.08
N GLY A 600 5.67 -18.20 5.14
CA GLY A 600 5.71 -16.74 5.17
C GLY A 600 5.16 -16.10 3.88
N SER A 601 5.53 -16.64 2.71
CA SER A 601 5.13 -16.10 1.40
C SER A 601 3.62 -16.23 1.11
N GLU A 602 2.95 -17.24 1.68
CA GLU A 602 1.50 -17.45 1.54
C GLU A 602 0.67 -16.27 2.07
N ARG A 603 1.18 -15.54 3.08
CA ARG A 603 0.44 -14.49 3.80
C ARG A 603 -0.06 -13.38 2.89
N ALA A 604 0.79 -12.92 1.97
CA ALA A 604 0.42 -11.92 0.97
C ALA A 604 -0.75 -12.39 0.07
N GLY A 605 -0.86 -13.69 -0.21
CA GLY A 605 -1.97 -14.28 -0.95
C GLY A 605 -3.27 -14.37 -0.15
N ILE A 606 -3.18 -14.51 1.17
CA ILE A 606 -4.32 -14.54 2.10
C ILE A 606 -4.85 -13.11 2.34
N GLU A 607 -3.95 -12.14 2.58
CA GLU A 607 -4.28 -10.71 2.66
C GLU A 607 -4.95 -10.21 1.37
N GLU A 608 -4.41 -10.57 0.21
CA GLU A 608 -4.99 -10.28 -1.10
C GLU A 608 -6.38 -10.93 -1.29
N MET A 609 -6.61 -12.12 -0.73
CA MET A 609 -7.93 -12.77 -0.74
C MET A 609 -8.94 -11.98 0.10
N MET A 610 -8.57 -11.55 1.31
CA MET A 610 -9.44 -10.71 2.16
C MET A 610 -9.72 -9.35 1.51
N ARG A 611 -8.72 -8.73 0.88
CA ARG A 611 -8.88 -7.47 0.14
C ARG A 611 -9.90 -7.60 -0.99
N ARG A 612 -9.80 -8.64 -1.81
CA ARG A 612 -10.76 -8.90 -2.91
C ARG A 612 -12.17 -9.19 -2.42
N ILE A 613 -12.32 -10.00 -1.37
CA ILE A 613 -13.63 -10.27 -0.77
C ILE A 613 -14.27 -8.94 -0.35
N LYS A 614 -13.52 -8.05 0.32
CA LYS A 614 -14.01 -6.72 0.72
C LYS A 614 -14.36 -5.81 -0.47
N GLU A 615 -13.57 -5.83 -1.55
CA GLU A 615 -13.81 -5.04 -2.76
C GLU A 615 -15.13 -5.42 -3.46
N ASP A 616 -15.53 -6.71 -3.38
CA ASP A 616 -16.80 -7.22 -3.91
C ASP A 616 -17.98 -7.21 -2.88
N ASP A 617 -17.75 -6.87 -1.61
CA ASP A 617 -18.71 -7.05 -0.50
C ASP A 617 -19.79 -5.95 -0.36
N ASN A 618 -20.48 -5.63 -1.45
CA ASN A 618 -21.59 -4.68 -1.41
C ASN A 618 -22.91 -5.35 -0.97
N ILE A 619 -23.26 -5.22 0.31
CA ILE A 619 -24.52 -5.76 0.86
C ILE A 619 -25.71 -4.77 0.81
N MET A 620 -25.58 -3.58 0.20
CA MET A 620 -26.59 -2.51 0.27
C MET A 620 -28.00 -3.00 -0.11
N GLY A 621 -28.16 -3.73 -1.21
CA GLY A 621 -29.46 -4.26 -1.63
C GLY A 621 -30.10 -5.21 -0.60
N LYS A 622 -29.29 -6.00 0.13
CA LYS A 622 -29.76 -6.90 1.19
C LYS A 622 -30.15 -6.14 2.46
N VAL A 623 -29.47 -5.02 2.73
CA VAL A 623 -29.84 -4.08 3.81
C VAL A 623 -31.14 -3.35 3.46
N MET A 624 -31.33 -2.95 2.19
CA MET A 624 -32.60 -2.36 1.72
C MET A 624 -33.75 -3.39 1.69
N ALA A 625 -33.48 -4.68 1.53
CA ALA A 625 -34.49 -5.74 1.55
C ALA A 625 -34.95 -6.18 2.95
N LYS A 626 -34.26 -5.74 4.03
CA LYS A 626 -34.59 -6.10 5.42
C LYS A 626 -34.69 -4.87 6.32
N THR A 627 -35.91 -4.58 6.76
CA THR A 627 -36.25 -3.53 7.73
C THR A 627 -35.90 -3.90 9.17
N ASP A 628 -35.91 -5.19 9.51
CA ASP A 628 -35.73 -5.68 10.88
C ASP A 628 -34.49 -6.59 11.06
N ASN A 629 -33.83 -6.46 12.22
CA ASN A 629 -32.75 -7.32 12.73
C ASN A 629 -31.55 -7.54 11.77
N TYR A 630 -30.79 -6.47 11.54
CA TYR A 630 -29.56 -6.52 10.73
C TYR A 630 -28.47 -7.46 11.27
N ASP A 631 -28.39 -7.73 12.58
CA ASP A 631 -27.31 -8.58 13.12
C ASP A 631 -27.38 -10.03 12.63
N GLY A 632 -28.58 -10.53 12.31
CA GLY A 632 -28.75 -11.81 11.62
C GLY A 632 -28.23 -11.79 10.18
N LEU A 633 -28.48 -10.70 9.43
CA LEU A 633 -27.94 -10.51 8.08
C LEU A 633 -26.41 -10.40 8.11
N PHE A 634 -25.87 -9.55 8.99
CA PHE A 634 -24.43 -9.33 9.12
C PHE A 634 -23.68 -10.64 9.43
N LYS A 635 -24.24 -11.52 10.27
CA LYS A 635 -23.63 -12.83 10.53
C LYS A 635 -23.57 -13.71 9.28
N THR A 636 -24.61 -13.70 8.44
CA THR A 636 -24.62 -14.49 7.18
C THR A 636 -23.67 -13.90 6.14
N GLU A 637 -23.54 -12.59 6.03
CA GLU A 637 -22.66 -11.96 5.04
C GLU A 637 -21.18 -12.02 5.47
N LEU A 638 -20.85 -11.88 6.76
CA LEU A 638 -19.48 -12.05 7.28
C LEU A 638 -18.91 -13.46 7.06
N ALA A 639 -19.77 -14.48 6.88
CA ALA A 639 -19.32 -15.84 6.58
C ALA A 639 -18.57 -15.98 5.24
N LYS A 640 -18.60 -14.94 4.37
CA LYS A 640 -17.74 -14.85 3.18
C LYS A 640 -16.25 -14.90 3.53
N TYR A 641 -15.88 -14.36 4.68
CA TYR A 641 -14.49 -14.29 5.13
C TYR A 641 -14.00 -15.59 5.78
N ASP A 642 -14.89 -16.50 6.20
CA ASP A 642 -14.52 -17.70 6.97
C ASP A 642 -13.45 -18.55 6.26
N LYS A 643 -13.49 -18.66 4.93
CA LYS A 643 -12.44 -19.34 4.13
C LYS A 643 -11.05 -18.70 4.29
N ALA A 644 -10.97 -17.37 4.41
CA ALA A 644 -9.70 -16.69 4.65
C ALA A 644 -9.22 -16.94 6.09
N ARG A 645 -10.14 -16.93 7.07
CA ARG A 645 -9.84 -17.26 8.48
C ARG A 645 -9.33 -18.70 8.65
N GLU A 646 -9.94 -19.65 7.93
CA GLU A 646 -9.45 -21.04 7.85
C GLU A 646 -8.03 -21.13 7.27
N ALA A 647 -7.72 -20.33 6.24
CA ALA A 647 -6.37 -20.24 5.69
C ALA A 647 -5.36 -19.64 6.67
N ILE A 648 -5.74 -18.60 7.43
CA ILE A 648 -4.90 -17.99 8.48
C ILE A 648 -4.63 -19.00 9.61
N ALA A 649 -5.68 -19.65 10.13
CA ALA A 649 -5.53 -20.69 11.14
C ALA A 649 -4.62 -21.84 10.68
N THR A 650 -4.74 -22.25 9.41
CA THR A 650 -3.88 -23.26 8.79
C THR A 650 -2.43 -22.78 8.67
N ASN A 651 -2.20 -21.55 8.21
CA ASN A 651 -0.87 -20.95 8.06
C ASN A 651 -0.15 -20.78 9.42
N VAL A 652 -0.87 -20.34 10.46
CA VAL A 652 -0.36 -20.22 11.83
C VAL A 652 -0.04 -21.59 12.44
N SER A 653 -0.92 -22.58 12.28
CA SER A 653 -0.65 -23.96 12.74
C SER A 653 0.57 -24.57 12.04
N SER A 654 0.66 -24.41 10.71
CA SER A 654 1.81 -24.89 9.93
C SER A 654 3.11 -24.20 10.37
N GLN A 655 3.09 -22.89 10.64
CA GLN A 655 4.25 -22.20 11.21
C GLN A 655 4.65 -22.79 12.56
N ALA A 656 3.71 -23.05 13.47
CA ALA A 656 4.03 -23.60 14.79
C ALA A 656 4.72 -24.98 14.69
N ASP A 657 4.23 -25.86 13.81
CA ASP A 657 4.85 -27.17 13.54
C ASP A 657 6.24 -27.03 12.88
N ILE A 658 6.40 -26.09 11.94
CA ILE A 658 7.70 -25.79 11.30
C ILE A 658 8.69 -25.25 12.33
N LEU A 659 8.31 -24.28 13.17
CA LEU A 659 9.17 -23.73 14.22
C LEU A 659 9.51 -24.77 15.30
N SER A 660 8.61 -25.69 15.61
CA SER A 660 8.88 -26.84 16.49
C SER A 660 9.96 -27.76 15.90
N ARG A 661 9.80 -28.14 14.62
CA ARG A 661 10.80 -28.93 13.88
C ARG A 661 12.14 -28.19 13.73
N LEU A 662 12.12 -26.88 13.47
CA LEU A 662 13.30 -26.04 13.30
C LEU A 662 14.09 -25.90 14.61
N ARG A 663 13.41 -25.68 15.74
CA ARG A 663 14.04 -25.68 17.08
C ARG A 663 14.70 -27.04 17.38
N ALA A 664 14.08 -28.16 16.97
CA ALA A 664 14.65 -29.50 17.15
C ALA A 664 15.85 -29.80 16.22
N THR A 665 15.81 -29.39 14.94
CA THR A 665 16.95 -29.55 14.03
C THR A 665 18.11 -28.63 14.39
N HIS A 666 17.83 -27.41 14.85
CA HIS A 666 18.83 -26.48 15.39
C HIS A 666 19.53 -27.04 16.64
N ALA A 667 18.78 -27.58 17.61
CA ALA A 667 19.37 -28.19 18.80
C ALA A 667 20.28 -29.40 18.48
N ARG A 668 19.94 -30.18 17.44
CA ARG A 668 20.80 -31.25 16.93
C ARG A 668 22.05 -30.70 16.24
N PHE A 669 21.91 -29.63 15.46
CA PHE A 669 23.01 -28.96 14.76
C PHE A 669 24.04 -28.36 15.73
N THR A 670 23.59 -27.63 16.76
CA THR A 670 24.49 -27.03 17.78
C THR A 670 25.16 -28.06 18.69
N GLN A 671 24.65 -29.30 18.75
CA GLN A 671 25.34 -30.42 19.40
C GLN A 671 26.44 -31.05 18.53
N MET A 672 26.36 -30.93 17.21
CA MET A 672 27.30 -31.54 16.25
C MET A 672 28.44 -30.62 15.85
N TYR A 673 28.17 -29.32 15.74
CA TYR A 673 29.15 -28.30 15.34
C TYR A 673 29.64 -27.53 16.55
N ASP A 674 30.95 -27.22 16.61
CA ASP A 674 31.54 -26.41 17.67
C ASP A 674 31.26 -24.91 17.43
N VAL A 675 30.01 -24.53 17.68
CA VAL A 675 29.50 -23.16 17.48
C VAL A 675 30.18 -22.18 18.44
N ASP A 676 30.55 -22.58 19.64
CA ASP A 676 31.18 -21.69 20.62
C ASP A 676 32.66 -21.40 20.27
N ALA A 677 33.43 -22.38 19.77
CA ALA A 677 34.75 -22.11 19.22
C ALA A 677 34.68 -21.24 17.95
N TRP A 678 33.65 -21.43 17.11
CA TRP A 678 33.43 -20.57 15.95
C TRP A 678 33.06 -19.13 16.35
N ARG A 679 32.13 -18.92 17.29
CA ARG A 679 31.79 -17.59 17.84
C ARG A 679 33.04 -16.88 18.37
N ALA A 680 33.85 -17.57 19.18
CA ALA A 680 35.10 -17.01 19.72
C ALA A 680 36.12 -16.65 18.62
N ALA A 681 36.21 -17.45 17.55
CA ALA A 681 37.05 -17.13 16.40
C ALA A 681 36.52 -15.93 15.60
N THR A 682 35.21 -15.82 15.41
CA THR A 682 34.54 -14.69 14.73
C THR A 682 34.73 -13.38 15.49
N ASP A 683 34.58 -13.38 16.82
CA ASP A 683 34.87 -12.22 17.67
C ASP A 683 36.34 -11.80 17.60
N ALA A 684 37.27 -12.76 17.57
CA ALA A 684 38.70 -12.49 17.42
C ALA A 684 39.04 -11.90 16.04
N HIS A 685 38.48 -12.48 14.97
CA HIS A 685 38.65 -12.00 13.59
C HIS A 685 38.08 -10.59 13.42
N ALA A 686 36.83 -10.35 13.81
CA ALA A 686 36.20 -9.03 13.75
C ALA A 686 36.92 -7.98 14.62
N SER A 687 37.53 -8.39 15.73
CA SER A 687 38.35 -7.50 16.56
C SER A 687 39.70 -7.16 15.92
N SER A 688 40.32 -8.11 15.21
CA SER A 688 41.53 -7.87 14.41
C SER A 688 41.25 -6.90 13.25
N VAL A 689 40.15 -7.12 12.51
CA VAL A 689 39.71 -6.23 11.43
C VAL A 689 39.39 -4.82 11.96
N ARG A 690 38.68 -4.69 13.09
CA ARG A 690 38.44 -3.37 13.74
C ARG A 690 39.74 -2.63 14.06
N ALA A 691 40.76 -3.32 14.57
CA ALA A 691 42.07 -2.70 14.83
C ALA A 691 42.77 -2.24 13.55
N ALA A 692 42.69 -3.04 12.47
CA ALA A 692 43.28 -2.68 11.18
C ALA A 692 42.55 -1.51 10.51
N VAL A 693 41.20 -1.48 10.53
CA VAL A 693 40.39 -0.35 10.03
C VAL A 693 40.72 0.95 10.78
N ALA A 694 40.88 0.90 12.10
CA ALA A 694 41.27 2.07 12.89
C ALA A 694 42.66 2.60 12.50
N HIS A 695 43.64 1.70 12.33
CA HIS A 695 45.00 2.08 11.91
C HIS A 695 45.05 2.60 10.46
N TYR A 696 44.22 2.06 9.55
CA TYR A 696 44.08 2.57 8.18
C TYR A 696 43.57 4.01 8.18
N ARG A 697 42.51 4.28 8.95
CA ARG A 697 41.90 5.63 9.08
C ARG A 697 42.89 6.67 9.59
N GLU A 698 43.73 6.33 10.57
CA GLU A 698 44.75 7.24 11.09
C GLU A 698 45.76 7.65 10.00
N LEU A 699 46.25 6.68 9.22
CA LEU A 699 47.24 6.92 8.17
C LEU A 699 46.64 7.62 6.94
N SER A 700 45.40 7.29 6.56
CA SER A 700 44.66 8.00 5.50
C SER A 700 44.50 9.48 5.85
N SER A 701 44.05 9.79 7.06
CA SER A 701 43.92 11.18 7.51
C SER A 701 45.26 11.92 7.53
N GLY A 702 46.36 11.25 7.87
CA GLY A 702 47.71 11.82 7.77
C GLY A 702 48.11 12.17 6.33
N LEU A 703 47.77 11.32 5.35
CA LEU A 703 48.02 11.56 3.93
C LEU A 703 47.13 12.69 3.38
N GLU A 704 45.85 12.73 3.76
CA GLU A 704 44.91 13.79 3.39
C GLU A 704 45.38 15.16 3.90
N GLN A 705 45.83 15.23 5.16
CA GLN A 705 46.46 16.43 5.73
C GLN A 705 47.72 16.85 4.96
N GLY A 706 48.57 15.89 4.56
CA GLY A 706 49.74 16.14 3.70
C GLY A 706 49.36 16.71 2.33
N LEU A 707 48.37 16.11 1.65
CA LEU A 707 47.87 16.59 0.35
C LEU A 707 47.28 18.00 0.45
N THR A 708 46.51 18.29 1.51
CA THR A 708 45.93 19.63 1.78
C THR A 708 47.02 20.66 2.12
N PHE A 709 48.07 20.26 2.84
CA PHE A 709 49.24 21.11 3.06
C PHE A 709 49.91 21.45 1.73
N TYR A 710 50.27 20.47 0.90
CA TYR A 710 51.01 20.71 -0.33
C TYR A 710 50.22 21.48 -1.40
N SER A 711 48.89 21.32 -1.50
CA SER A 711 48.09 22.12 -2.43
C SER A 711 48.07 23.60 -2.05
N GLY A 712 47.77 23.93 -0.79
CA GLY A 712 47.82 25.31 -0.29
C GLY A 712 49.24 25.90 -0.27
N PHE A 713 50.25 25.07 -0.03
CA PHE A 713 51.65 25.49 -0.10
C PHE A 713 52.11 25.78 -1.53
N ALA A 714 51.70 24.98 -2.51
CA ALA A 714 51.97 25.22 -3.92
C ALA A 714 51.36 26.56 -4.38
N GLU A 715 50.14 26.91 -3.98
CA GLU A 715 49.57 28.24 -4.27
C GLU A 715 50.41 29.38 -3.67
N ALA A 716 50.88 29.21 -2.43
CA ALA A 716 51.74 30.20 -1.78
C ALA A 716 53.10 30.36 -2.48
N VAL A 717 53.72 29.24 -2.91
CA VAL A 717 54.97 29.25 -3.69
C VAL A 717 54.77 29.90 -5.05
N ASN A 718 53.73 29.55 -5.80
CA ASN A 718 53.42 30.17 -7.10
C ASN A 718 53.22 31.69 -6.96
N ARG A 719 52.52 32.14 -5.91
CA ARG A 719 52.34 33.58 -5.62
C ARG A 719 53.67 34.28 -5.34
N LEU A 720 54.55 33.66 -4.54
CA LEU A 720 55.88 34.22 -4.23
C LEU A 720 56.83 34.20 -5.44
N ALA A 721 56.76 33.17 -6.28
CA ALA A 721 57.48 33.13 -7.55
C ALA A 721 57.04 34.29 -8.46
N GLY A 722 55.73 34.53 -8.58
CA GLY A 722 55.19 35.69 -9.32
C GLY A 722 55.60 37.06 -8.74
N GLU A 723 55.71 37.20 -7.41
CA GLU A 723 56.31 38.41 -6.79
C GLU A 723 57.77 38.62 -7.25
N CYS A 724 58.55 37.53 -7.35
CA CYS A 724 59.96 37.57 -7.75
C CYS A 724 60.13 37.82 -9.26
N GLU A 725 59.36 37.15 -10.11
CA GLU A 725 59.35 37.36 -11.55
C GLU A 725 58.91 38.78 -11.91
N GLY A 726 57.84 39.28 -11.29
CA GLY A 726 57.38 40.66 -11.48
C GLY A 726 58.40 41.72 -11.05
N PHE A 727 59.19 41.44 -10.00
CA PHE A 727 60.35 42.26 -9.66
C PHE A 727 61.42 42.22 -10.77
N VAL A 728 61.85 41.03 -11.19
CA VAL A 728 62.89 40.86 -12.24
C VAL A 728 62.48 41.48 -13.57
N GLU A 729 61.21 41.35 -13.98
CA GLU A 729 60.70 42.02 -15.18
C GLU A 729 60.78 43.54 -15.08
N ASN A 730 60.34 44.13 -13.96
CA ASN A 730 60.37 45.58 -13.77
C ASN A 730 61.82 46.09 -13.76
N ARG A 731 62.73 45.35 -13.15
CA ARG A 731 64.17 45.64 -13.23
C ARG A 731 64.74 45.49 -14.63
N ARG A 732 64.28 44.52 -15.44
CA ARG A 732 64.66 44.39 -16.86
C ARG A 732 64.14 45.58 -17.70
N ARG A 733 62.93 46.08 -17.40
CA ARG A 733 62.35 47.29 -18.00
C ARG A 733 63.15 48.54 -17.63
N GLU A 734 63.49 48.73 -16.36
CA GLU A 734 64.38 49.82 -15.89
C GLU A 734 65.75 49.80 -16.59
N LYS A 735 66.37 48.61 -16.70
CA LYS A 735 67.66 48.40 -17.37
C LYS A 735 67.61 48.89 -18.82
N ALA A 736 66.65 48.39 -19.62
CA ALA A 736 66.48 48.80 -21.00
C ALA A 736 66.17 50.31 -21.16
N GLN A 737 65.44 50.91 -20.21
CA GLN A 737 65.20 52.35 -20.21
C GLN A 737 66.47 53.17 -19.95
N LEU A 738 67.30 52.78 -18.98
CA LEU A 738 68.57 53.44 -18.68
C LEU A 738 69.57 53.28 -19.83
N GLU A 739 69.73 52.06 -20.36
CA GLU A 739 70.57 51.78 -21.53
C GLU A 739 70.14 52.64 -22.74
N GLY A 740 68.84 52.76 -23.00
CA GLY A 740 68.30 53.65 -24.02
C GLY A 740 68.53 55.15 -23.73
N VAL A 741 68.59 55.60 -22.47
CA VAL A 741 68.97 56.98 -22.13
C VAL A 741 70.47 57.21 -22.33
N VAL A 742 71.32 56.24 -21.98
CA VAL A 742 72.78 56.28 -22.23
C VAL A 742 73.08 56.32 -23.73
N ALA A 743 72.43 55.46 -24.53
CA ALA A 743 72.57 55.43 -25.98
C ALA A 743 72.21 56.78 -26.61
N ARG A 744 71.04 57.34 -26.29
CA ARG A 744 70.61 58.65 -26.82
C ARG A 744 71.52 59.81 -26.38
N ARG A 745 72.12 59.76 -25.19
CA ARG A 745 73.14 60.73 -24.76
C ARG A 745 74.44 60.59 -25.57
N ALA A 746 74.86 59.37 -25.88
CA ALA A 746 76.02 59.11 -26.73
C ALA A 746 75.79 59.57 -28.18
N GLU A 747 74.60 59.29 -28.74
CA GLU A 747 74.18 59.78 -30.07
C GLU A 747 74.14 61.32 -30.12
N GLN A 748 73.57 61.97 -29.10
CA GLN A 748 73.55 63.44 -29.01
C GLN A 748 74.96 64.03 -28.90
N ALA A 749 75.85 63.42 -28.12
CA ALA A 749 77.25 63.83 -28.03
C ALA A 749 77.99 63.65 -29.37
N ALA A 750 77.78 62.53 -30.07
CA ALA A 750 78.34 62.25 -31.38
C ALA A 750 77.81 63.22 -32.45
N ALA A 751 76.51 63.54 -32.42
CA ALA A 751 75.91 64.51 -33.32
C ALA A 751 76.48 65.93 -33.10
N VAL A 752 76.63 66.38 -31.85
CA VAL A 752 77.27 67.67 -31.53
C VAL A 752 78.73 67.69 -31.98
N ALA A 753 79.50 66.62 -31.73
CA ALA A 753 80.89 66.51 -32.17
C ALA A 753 81.02 66.53 -33.71
N HIS A 754 80.13 65.83 -34.42
CA HIS A 754 80.11 65.85 -35.88
C HIS A 754 79.73 67.23 -36.43
N HIS A 755 78.77 67.93 -35.81
CA HIS A 755 78.35 69.26 -36.21
C HIS A 755 79.44 70.32 -35.96
N GLN A 756 80.24 70.17 -34.89
CA GLN A 756 81.44 70.97 -34.64
C GLN A 756 82.54 70.68 -35.67
N ALA A 757 82.83 69.41 -35.95
CA ALA A 757 83.83 69.03 -36.97
C ALA A 757 83.48 69.57 -38.37
N ALA A 758 82.20 69.50 -38.76
CA ALA A 758 81.72 70.07 -40.02
C ALA A 758 81.89 71.61 -40.07
N ALA A 759 81.60 72.30 -38.97
CA ALA A 759 81.82 73.75 -38.88
C ALA A 759 83.32 74.12 -38.99
N THR A 760 84.21 73.37 -38.34
CA THR A 760 85.66 73.59 -38.42
C THR A 760 86.19 73.34 -39.84
N ALA A 761 85.73 72.30 -40.53
CA ALA A 761 86.12 72.03 -41.92
C ALA A 761 85.67 73.14 -42.89
N ALA A 762 84.43 73.64 -42.75
CA ALA A 762 83.95 74.77 -43.55
C ALA A 762 84.79 76.04 -43.33
N GLN A 763 85.21 76.29 -42.09
CA GLN A 763 86.04 77.45 -41.72
C GLN A 763 87.48 77.33 -42.25
N GLN A 764 88.03 76.11 -42.36
CA GLN A 764 89.34 75.87 -42.97
C GLN A 764 89.33 76.08 -44.49
N ASN A 765 88.29 75.62 -45.20
CA ASN A 765 88.18 75.86 -46.65
C ASN A 765 88.10 77.36 -46.97
N ALA A 766 87.28 78.12 -46.24
CA ALA A 766 87.18 79.58 -46.42
C ALA A 766 88.51 80.32 -46.19
N ALA A 767 89.37 79.82 -45.29
CA ALA A 767 90.72 80.36 -45.08
C ALA A 767 91.69 80.00 -46.22
N ALA A 768 91.56 78.79 -46.80
CA ALA A 768 92.39 78.35 -47.92
C ALA A 768 92.16 79.20 -49.19
N ASP A 769 90.89 79.51 -49.51
CA ASP A 769 90.53 80.35 -50.66
C ASP A 769 91.11 81.77 -50.54
N GLN A 770 91.07 82.36 -49.34
CA GLN A 770 91.67 83.68 -49.08
C GLN A 770 93.19 83.65 -49.21
N ALA A 771 93.85 82.60 -48.73
CA ALA A 771 95.31 82.45 -48.85
C ALA A 771 95.77 82.24 -50.32
N ALA A 772 94.96 81.56 -51.14
CA ALA A 772 95.21 81.41 -52.56
C ALA A 772 95.13 82.75 -53.31
N ALA A 773 94.09 83.55 -53.05
CA ALA A 773 93.92 84.87 -53.64
C ALA A 773 95.08 85.84 -53.28
N GLN A 774 95.55 85.81 -52.04
CA GLN A 774 96.66 86.67 -51.58
C GLN A 774 98.00 86.31 -52.25
N ARG A 775 98.29 85.02 -52.48
CA ARG A 775 99.52 84.60 -53.18
C ARG A 775 99.55 85.10 -54.62
N ALA A 776 98.44 85.01 -55.35
CA ALA A 776 98.35 85.48 -56.73
C ALA A 776 98.63 86.99 -56.87
N MET A 777 98.23 87.81 -55.89
CA MET A 777 98.55 89.25 -55.89
C MET A 777 100.02 89.53 -55.55
N ALA A 778 100.64 88.74 -54.68
CA ALA A 778 102.03 88.94 -54.26
C ALA A 778 103.05 88.64 -55.39
N GLU A 779 102.85 87.54 -56.14
CA GLU A 779 103.74 87.16 -57.24
C GLU A 779 103.73 88.19 -58.38
N ALA A 780 102.55 88.77 -58.68
CA ALA A 780 102.42 89.85 -59.65
C ALA A 780 103.30 91.08 -59.28
N GLN A 781 103.28 91.50 -58.00
CA GLN A 781 104.08 92.63 -57.52
C GLN A 781 105.58 92.34 -57.48
N ALA A 782 105.98 91.12 -57.09
CA ALA A 782 107.39 90.72 -57.04
C ALA A 782 108.08 90.78 -58.42
N SER A 783 107.36 90.41 -59.48
CA SER A 783 107.89 90.42 -60.86
C SER A 783 108.28 91.82 -61.36
N ALA A 784 107.53 92.85 -60.96
CA ALA A 784 107.76 94.24 -61.39
C ALA A 784 109.00 94.86 -60.71
N ALA A 785 109.23 94.57 -59.42
CA ALA A 785 110.36 95.12 -58.67
C ALA A 785 111.73 94.61 -59.16
N ALA A 786 111.80 93.35 -59.59
CA ALA A 786 113.04 92.75 -60.10
C ALA A 786 113.53 93.38 -61.43
N ALA A 787 112.61 93.90 -62.25
CA ALA A 787 112.91 94.41 -63.59
C ALA A 787 113.74 95.72 -63.61
N GLN A 788 113.94 96.36 -62.45
CA GLN A 788 114.67 97.63 -62.34
C GLN A 788 116.02 97.55 -61.63
N ILE A 789 116.51 96.34 -61.30
CA ILE A 789 117.95 96.11 -61.08
C ILE A 789 118.64 96.05 -62.46
N ARG A 790 118.69 97.21 -63.12
CA ARG A 790 119.34 97.40 -64.42
C ARG A 790 120.63 98.21 -64.22
N ASN A 791 121.70 97.78 -64.87
CA ASN A 791 123.04 98.38 -64.85
C ASN A 791 123.83 98.30 -63.52
N MET A 792 124.45 97.15 -63.26
CA MET A 792 125.91 96.98 -63.12
C MET A 792 126.20 95.46 -63.07
N SER A 793 127.04 94.83 -63.89
CA SER A 793 128.41 95.10 -64.38
C SER A 793 129.50 94.51 -63.46
N MET A 794 130.49 93.88 -64.11
CA MET A 794 131.77 93.33 -63.60
C MET A 794 131.81 91.87 -63.06
N SER A 795 132.07 90.95 -64.00
CA SER A 795 133.38 90.30 -64.17
C SER A 795 134.14 89.68 -62.97
N ALA A 796 133.96 88.35 -62.81
CA ALA A 796 135.02 87.37 -62.44
C ALA A 796 135.59 87.44 -60.99
N PRO A 797 136.47 86.51 -60.52
CA PRO A 797 137.10 85.35 -61.20
C PRO A 797 136.86 83.99 -60.45
N PRO A 798 137.79 83.01 -60.25
CA PRO A 798 137.51 81.57 -60.54
C PRO A 798 137.91 80.62 -59.37
N PRO A 799 138.32 79.34 -59.58
CA PRO A 799 137.66 78.17 -60.21
C PRO A 799 137.54 76.93 -59.26
N GLY A 800 136.83 75.87 -59.68
CA GLY A 800 136.86 74.54 -59.03
C GLY A 800 136.11 73.45 -59.83
N PRO A 801 136.64 72.22 -60.06
CA PRO A 801 136.06 71.27 -61.04
C PRO A 801 135.50 69.93 -60.49
N ALA A 802 134.33 69.52 -61.01
CA ALA A 802 133.80 68.13 -61.11
C ALA A 802 133.58 67.33 -59.78
N PRO A 803 133.04 66.08 -59.76
CA PRO A 803 132.42 65.23 -60.80
C PRO A 803 130.97 64.72 -60.46
N PRO A 804 130.32 63.86 -61.29
CA PRO A 804 128.98 63.27 -61.08
C PRO A 804 129.07 61.74 -60.79
N PRO A 805 128.10 60.85 -61.12
CA PRO A 805 126.61 60.81 -61.03
C PRO A 805 126.12 59.65 -60.09
N GLY A 806 124.81 59.31 -60.06
CA GLY A 806 124.34 58.06 -59.40
C GLY A 806 122.84 57.73 -59.55
N ILE A 807 122.49 56.43 -59.50
CA ILE A 807 121.12 55.87 -59.56
C ILE A 807 120.98 54.73 -58.51
N ALA A 808 119.75 54.45 -58.06
CA ALA A 808 119.25 53.19 -57.48
C ALA A 808 119.25 52.96 -55.95
N VAL A 809 118.06 52.56 -55.47
CA VAL A 809 117.71 51.46 -54.51
C VAL A 809 118.52 51.29 -53.21
N GLY A 810 117.82 51.33 -52.06
CA GLY A 810 118.31 50.85 -50.75
C GLY A 810 117.22 50.94 -49.66
N ALA A 811 117.30 50.11 -48.61
CA ALA A 811 116.28 50.02 -47.55
C ALA A 811 116.89 50.13 -46.10
N PRO A 812 116.36 49.53 -45.02
CA PRO A 812 116.31 50.16 -43.68
C PRO A 812 117.54 49.89 -42.79
N PRO A 813 117.63 50.44 -41.55
CA PRO A 813 117.10 49.73 -40.37
C PRO A 813 116.63 50.62 -39.18
N SER A 814 116.22 49.96 -38.08
CA SER A 814 116.13 50.47 -36.68
C SER A 814 117.50 50.27 -35.96
N PRO A 815 117.72 50.17 -34.60
CA PRO A 815 116.81 50.21 -33.43
C PRO A 815 117.33 50.79 -32.06
N HIS A 816 116.48 50.72 -31.02
CA HIS A 816 116.72 50.43 -29.57
C HIS A 816 117.35 51.39 -28.52
N GLY A 817 116.78 51.33 -27.30
CA GLY A 817 117.32 51.70 -25.96
C GLY A 817 116.31 52.44 -25.06
N TYR A 818 116.17 52.22 -23.73
CA TYR A 818 116.68 51.18 -22.81
C TYR A 818 116.01 51.24 -21.39
N TYR A 819 115.88 50.08 -20.68
CA TYR A 819 115.63 49.86 -19.22
C TYR A 819 114.30 50.37 -18.56
N SER A 820 113.73 49.78 -17.50
CA SER A 820 114.28 49.05 -16.32
C SER A 820 113.34 47.93 -15.71
N GLN A 821 113.63 47.41 -14.49
CA GLN A 821 113.05 46.20 -13.81
C GLN A 821 112.43 46.55 -12.40
N PRO A 822 112.03 45.67 -11.41
CA PRO A 822 112.37 44.23 -11.14
C PRO A 822 111.30 43.24 -10.51
N GLN A 823 111.61 41.93 -10.61
CA GLN A 823 111.45 40.75 -9.68
C GLN A 823 110.11 40.23 -9.00
N PRO A 824 110.06 38.92 -8.57
CA PRO A 824 108.92 38.20 -7.94
C PRO A 824 109.11 37.78 -6.44
N PRO A 825 108.03 37.35 -5.73
CA PRO A 825 107.83 35.94 -5.26
C PRO A 825 106.32 35.49 -5.26
N ALA A 826 105.81 34.27 -4.94
CA ALA A 826 106.28 32.92 -4.55
C ALA A 826 105.88 32.39 -3.12
N TYR A 827 105.22 31.20 -3.07
CA TYR A 827 104.80 30.35 -1.90
C TYR A 827 103.76 30.87 -0.87
N GLY A 828 102.87 29.99 -0.36
CA GLY A 828 102.05 30.25 0.85
C GLY A 828 100.77 29.39 1.10
N TYR A 829 100.84 28.48 2.08
CA TYR A 829 99.78 27.75 2.83
C TYR A 829 100.37 27.52 4.25
N PRO A 830 99.66 27.03 5.31
CA PRO A 830 98.23 27.08 5.70
C PRO A 830 97.96 28.39 6.52
N PRO A 831 97.27 28.51 7.70
CA PRO A 831 96.47 27.57 8.54
C PRO A 831 95.11 28.11 9.08
N ALA A 832 94.49 27.36 10.01
CA ALA A 832 93.45 27.81 10.96
C ALA A 832 94.03 27.87 12.40
N PRO A 833 93.37 28.52 13.39
CA PRO A 833 92.60 27.73 14.38
C PRO A 833 91.38 28.42 15.05
N GLN A 834 90.65 27.61 15.84
CA GLN A 834 89.79 27.83 17.05
C GLN A 834 89.60 29.26 17.65
N GLY A 835 88.48 29.61 18.30
CA GLY A 835 87.20 28.90 18.54
C GLY A 835 86.48 29.27 19.87
N TYR A 836 85.13 29.12 19.94
CA TYR A 836 84.24 29.23 21.14
C TYR A 836 84.14 30.61 21.85
N PRO A 837 83.18 30.87 22.80
CA PRO A 837 81.99 30.11 23.24
C PRO A 837 80.63 30.87 23.32
N SER A 838 79.54 30.09 23.31
CA SER A 838 78.26 30.14 24.09
C SER A 838 77.60 31.44 24.66
N ALA A 839 76.40 31.75 24.13
CA ALA A 839 75.12 32.05 24.85
C ALA A 839 75.04 33.29 25.83
N PRO A 840 73.90 33.60 26.53
CA PRO A 840 72.50 33.12 26.45
C PRO A 840 71.38 34.22 26.49
N GLN A 841 70.09 33.79 26.38
CA GLN A 841 68.86 34.32 27.04
C GLN A 841 68.39 35.81 26.89
N GLY A 842 67.06 36.03 26.73
CA GLY A 842 66.43 37.37 26.89
C GLY A 842 65.03 37.63 26.26
N TYR A 843 63.96 37.12 26.86
CA TYR A 843 62.54 37.57 26.68
C TYR A 843 62.22 38.73 27.68
N PRO A 844 61.04 39.39 27.73
CA PRO A 844 59.90 39.60 26.78
C PRO A 844 59.61 41.14 26.65
N PRO A 845 58.37 41.73 26.66
CA PRO A 845 57.02 41.34 26.19
C PRO A 845 56.37 42.37 25.22
N ALA A 846 55.09 42.20 24.87
CA ALA A 846 54.26 43.15 24.12
C ALA A 846 52.85 43.36 24.74
N PRO A 847 52.15 44.48 24.47
CA PRO A 847 50.72 44.69 24.81
C PRO A 847 49.76 44.69 23.59
N GLN A 848 48.44 44.77 23.84
CA GLN A 848 47.32 44.40 22.94
C GLN A 848 46.66 45.55 22.14
N GLY A 849 45.76 45.24 21.18
CA GLY A 849 44.65 46.16 20.81
C GLY A 849 43.77 45.90 19.56
N PHE A 850 42.77 44.99 19.64
CA PHE A 850 41.46 44.98 18.88
C PHE A 850 41.43 44.99 17.32
N PRO A 851 40.25 44.80 16.64
CA PRO A 851 39.12 43.86 16.84
C PRO A 851 38.72 43.06 15.54
N PRO A 852 37.82 42.06 15.60
CA PRO A 852 37.34 41.27 14.43
C PRO A 852 35.94 41.65 13.86
N PRO A 853 35.60 41.23 12.61
CA PRO A 853 34.32 41.48 11.91
C PRO A 853 33.26 40.33 12.03
N PRO A 854 31.99 40.50 11.52
CA PRO A 854 30.84 39.63 11.85
C PRO A 854 30.49 38.50 10.84
N PRO A 855 29.59 37.54 11.20
CA PRO A 855 29.24 36.36 10.39
C PRO A 855 27.95 36.49 9.52
N PRO A 856 27.74 35.58 8.53
CA PRO A 856 26.53 35.49 7.69
C PRO A 856 25.40 34.61 8.29
N PRO A 857 24.16 34.64 7.74
CA PRO A 857 22.97 34.03 8.35
C PRO A 857 22.67 32.58 7.93
N ALA A 858 21.85 31.90 8.73
CA ALA A 858 21.26 30.58 8.46
C ALA A 858 19.73 30.61 8.58
N ASN A 859 19.03 29.61 8.01
CA ASN A 859 17.57 29.49 8.06
C ASN A 859 17.13 28.00 8.03
N TYR A 860 15.85 27.74 8.35
CA TYR A 860 15.18 26.44 8.58
C TYR A 860 15.35 25.82 9.99
N PRO A 861 14.36 25.05 10.50
CA PRO A 861 13.99 25.10 11.92
C PRO A 861 14.09 23.76 12.69
N GLN A 862 13.97 23.85 14.01
CA GLN A 862 13.92 22.72 14.95
C GLN A 862 12.47 22.36 15.36
N PRO A 863 12.16 21.08 15.64
CA PRO A 863 10.97 20.67 16.38
C PRO A 863 11.11 20.90 17.90
N PRO A 864 10.01 20.92 18.70
CA PRO A 864 10.03 21.34 20.10
C PRO A 864 10.40 20.23 21.12
N PRO A 865 10.88 20.57 22.34
CA PRO A 865 11.38 19.62 23.34
C PRO A 865 10.44 19.33 24.54
N GLY A 866 10.59 18.16 25.15
CA GLY A 866 10.00 17.73 26.43
C GLY A 866 9.60 16.24 26.42
N VAL A 867 9.66 15.45 27.51
CA VAL A 867 10.01 15.70 28.92
C VAL A 867 10.83 14.50 29.45
N GLY A 868 11.70 14.70 30.44
CA GLY A 868 12.62 13.66 30.95
C GLY A 868 12.00 12.62 31.91
N PRO A 869 12.71 11.50 32.18
CA PRO A 869 12.20 10.37 32.96
C PRO A 869 12.31 10.55 34.49
N GLN A 870 11.31 10.03 35.22
CA GLN A 870 11.37 9.83 36.67
C GLN A 870 11.71 8.37 37.03
N TYR A 871 12.36 8.18 38.18
CA TYR A 871 12.80 6.88 38.68
C TYR A 871 11.85 6.32 39.75
N GLY A 872 11.59 5.01 39.71
CA GLY A 872 11.29 4.19 40.90
C GLY A 872 9.87 3.64 41.01
N GLY A 873 9.75 2.31 41.17
CA GLY A 873 8.49 1.63 41.47
C GLY A 873 8.57 0.10 41.35
N TYR A 874 9.03 -0.59 42.39
CA TYR A 874 8.90 -2.05 42.50
C TYR A 874 7.49 -2.43 42.96
N ARG A 875 6.73 -3.17 42.15
CA ARG A 875 6.01 -4.37 42.60
C ARG A 875 5.53 -5.26 41.48
#